data_AF-A0A7R9MCZ9-F1
#
_entry.id   AF-A0A7R9MCZ9-F1
#
_cell.length_a   1.000
_cell.length_b   1.000
_cell.length_c   1.000
_cell.angle_alpha   90.00
_cell.angle_beta   90.00
_cell.angle_gamma   90.00
#
_symmetry.space_group_name_H-M   'P 1'
#
loop_
_entity.id
_entity.type
_entity.pdbx_description
1 polymer ?
#
loop_
_entity_poly.entity_id
_entity_poly.type
_entity_poly.pdbx_seq_one_letter_code
_entity_poly.pdbx_strand_id
1 'polypeptide(L)'
;MQIQWTAMISQKIANSLVVNSAKDQLILWHEWTGMSWSAEIAVVTIAIRALITFPLTVGQHKILAKYDALRPELIQFGQRLKKEVDSAQYLYNWSPIKAKLMYNLRMKQETKRLIIRDNCHPMKGSIVVWVQIPVWVILSHAIRNMSFMYPIADHNSQLIHSQLSTEGILWFSNLTLSDPYLVLPFLTAVVNLTIVQVIVSQLMDKLFASLFVSPKRRQLRKMETKTKMHAILTNAARGLSVALIPIGLVMPAFTGMNIYLNRHLDNMVIDTTTPVDGSPIRVELTFVKVPPYHELMPFYNTIIRKINRELKLVQIQRHYFDPTAKIDIPQHKLEVWPGWAQAVSELDDGLLLVCDASHRLLRTSTARDVLQDLFRLPDGKQRFKENAQKRLVGSIVLTRYNNKPYRVDDIDFNSNPLSTFDWNGTPVTYVEYFKKSWQLDIKDHKQPLLVNRPKPRRGETESQMICLIPELCFMTGLTDDIRSDTRIMRDIASHTRIKPTVRQAKLQVFIDNVLNTPAARRHLTDWGLDLSPKPYETYGRTMTADRIVLGGGKEVPVSAKADWSRDATNCALFHPINVNKWMIIFTQKDSAKVDEFIKCLKAVTRMMGFTFADPDKHVARDETPTGYVNAIKGSNASQCQIIVCMTPGSSQREDRYNAIKRLCYCELGIASQVVRSYTLTEAKMRSVCQKIAIQMSCKIGGQPWALPIPFKSCMIVGIDVYHDPTQRGKSVVGMVASVNQAVSQWYSRVYFQNTHEEIVNTLESG
;
A
#
# COMPACT_ATOMS: atom_id res chain seq x y z
N MET A 1 20.98 -11.26 -5.62
CA MET A 1 22.02 -10.32 -6.11
C MET A 1 22.36 -9.22 -5.09
N GLN A 2 21.41 -8.45 -4.54
CA GLN A 2 21.73 -7.36 -3.60
C GLN A 2 22.24 -7.83 -2.20
N ILE A 3 21.89 -9.07 -1.81
CA ILE A 3 22.37 -9.71 -0.57
C ILE A 3 23.84 -10.20 -0.73
N GLN A 4 24.29 -10.53 -1.93
CA GLN A 4 25.67 -11.00 -2.17
C GLN A 4 26.72 -9.90 -2.01
N TRP A 5 26.40 -8.66 -2.39
CA TRP A 5 27.32 -7.52 -2.26
C TRP A 5 27.54 -7.09 -0.81
N THR A 6 26.49 -7.12 0.01
CA THR A 6 26.58 -6.76 1.43
C THR A 6 27.31 -7.83 2.24
N ALA A 7 27.12 -9.10 1.89
CA ALA A 7 27.84 -10.25 2.45
C ALA A 7 29.36 -10.15 2.23
N MET A 8 29.78 -9.86 1.00
CA MET A 8 31.21 -9.78 0.64
C MET A 8 31.93 -8.65 1.39
N ILE A 9 31.26 -7.52 1.60
CA ILE A 9 31.81 -6.40 2.40
C ILE A 9 31.88 -6.78 3.88
N SER A 10 30.83 -7.38 4.43
CA SER A 10 30.80 -7.80 5.84
C SER A 10 31.89 -8.84 6.15
N GLN A 11 32.11 -9.80 5.25
CA GLN A 11 33.15 -10.82 5.40
C GLN A 11 34.56 -10.22 5.30
N LYS A 12 34.78 -9.26 4.41
CA LYS A 12 36.05 -8.51 4.34
C LYS A 12 36.32 -7.71 5.61
N ILE A 13 35.29 -7.13 6.22
CA ILE A 13 35.41 -6.41 7.50
C ILE A 13 35.68 -7.39 8.64
N ALA A 14 34.94 -8.49 8.71
CA ALA A 14 35.08 -9.52 9.74
C ALA A 14 36.49 -10.13 9.76
N ASN A 15 37.10 -10.33 8.58
CA ASN A 15 38.45 -10.89 8.44
C ASN A 15 39.56 -9.82 8.45
N SER A 16 39.23 -8.56 8.73
CA SER A 16 40.23 -7.50 8.74
C SER A 16 41.18 -7.63 9.95
N LEU A 17 42.44 -7.22 9.76
CA LEU A 17 43.45 -7.21 10.83
C LEU A 17 42.97 -6.44 12.06
N VAL A 18 42.29 -5.31 11.87
CA VAL A 18 41.80 -4.46 12.97
C VAL A 18 40.74 -5.17 13.82
N VAL A 19 39.84 -5.94 13.19
CA VAL A 19 38.81 -6.71 13.90
C VAL A 19 39.43 -7.88 14.65
N ASN A 20 40.39 -8.59 14.05
CA ASN A 20 41.09 -9.68 14.71
C ASN A 20 41.94 -9.18 15.89
N SER A 21 42.68 -8.07 15.72
CA SER A 21 43.42 -7.46 16.84
C SER A 21 42.51 -7.00 17.98
N ALA A 22 41.33 -6.44 17.67
CA ALA A 22 40.36 -6.07 18.70
C ALA A 22 39.80 -7.31 19.43
N LYS A 23 39.54 -8.39 18.70
CA LYS A 23 39.13 -9.69 19.27
C LYS A 23 40.19 -10.24 20.22
N ASP A 24 41.45 -10.28 19.80
CA ASP A 24 42.55 -10.83 20.59
C ASP A 24 42.81 -9.98 21.85
N GLN A 25 42.63 -8.65 21.77
CA GLN A 25 42.69 -7.77 22.93
C GLN A 25 41.56 -8.05 23.93
N LEU A 26 40.33 -8.29 23.47
CA LEU A 26 39.23 -8.67 24.36
C LEU A 26 39.54 -9.98 25.08
N ILE A 27 40.02 -11.00 24.36
CA ILE A 27 40.38 -12.29 24.97
C ILE A 27 41.48 -12.12 26.02
N LEU A 28 42.51 -11.32 25.74
CA LEU A 28 43.59 -11.05 26.69
C LEU A 28 43.10 -10.30 27.93
N TRP A 29 42.16 -9.38 27.78
CA TRP A 29 41.52 -8.67 28.89
C TRP A 29 40.63 -9.60 29.73
N HIS A 30 39.90 -10.50 29.08
CA HIS A 30 39.11 -11.55 29.74
C HIS A 30 39.99 -12.42 30.62
N GLU A 31 41.07 -12.96 30.05
CA GLU A 31 42.03 -13.83 30.74
C GLU A 31 42.71 -13.11 31.92
N TRP A 32 43.01 -11.82 31.77
CA TRP A 32 43.66 -11.03 32.83
C TRP A 32 42.71 -10.65 33.97
N THR A 33 41.45 -10.33 33.66
CA THR A 33 40.48 -9.86 34.66
C THR A 33 39.70 -10.99 35.34
N GLY A 34 39.53 -12.14 34.67
CA GLY A 34 38.76 -13.28 35.17
C GLY A 34 37.26 -12.99 35.36
N MET A 35 36.74 -11.94 34.74
CA MET A 35 35.32 -11.57 34.81
C MET A 35 34.49 -12.40 33.83
N SER A 36 33.18 -12.53 34.07
CA SER A 36 32.29 -13.14 33.07
C SER A 36 32.25 -12.30 31.79
N TRP A 37 32.09 -12.95 30.63
CA TRP A 37 31.97 -12.26 29.34
C TRP A 37 30.89 -11.15 29.33
N SER A 38 29.76 -11.38 30.01
CA SER A 38 28.69 -10.38 30.14
C SER A 38 29.13 -9.12 30.90
N ALA A 39 29.90 -9.26 31.98
CA ALA A 39 30.43 -8.14 32.75
C ALA A 39 31.53 -7.40 31.98
N GLU A 40 32.41 -8.13 31.30
CA GLU A 40 33.50 -7.55 30.53
C GLU A 40 33.00 -6.72 29.35
N ILE A 41 32.03 -7.21 28.57
CA ILE A 41 31.45 -6.46 27.45
C ILE A 41 30.85 -5.12 27.96
N ALA A 42 30.23 -5.13 29.14
CA ALA A 42 29.70 -3.92 29.76
C ALA A 42 30.83 -2.95 30.18
N VAL A 43 31.88 -3.45 30.85
CA VAL A 43 33.03 -2.65 31.32
C VAL A 43 33.77 -2.03 30.14
N VAL A 44 34.09 -2.79 29.09
CA VAL A 44 34.74 -2.30 27.88
C VAL A 44 33.90 -1.22 27.21
N THR A 45 32.59 -1.42 27.13
CA THR A 45 31.67 -0.42 26.57
C THR A 45 31.69 0.88 27.39
N ILE A 46 31.65 0.80 28.72
CA ILE A 46 31.71 1.97 29.61
C ILE A 46 33.07 2.68 29.48
N ALA A 47 34.17 1.94 29.45
CA ALA A 47 35.52 2.49 29.32
C ALA A 47 35.70 3.25 28.00
N ILE A 48 35.25 2.69 26.88
CA ILE A 48 35.28 3.37 25.57
C ILE A 48 34.43 4.64 25.57
N ARG A 49 33.26 4.60 26.23
CA ARG A 49 32.40 5.77 26.35
C ARG A 49 33.03 6.86 27.21
N ALA A 50 33.66 6.50 28.33
CA ALA A 50 34.27 7.44 29.26
C ALA A 50 35.59 8.03 28.75
N LEU A 51 36.48 7.21 28.19
CA LEU A 51 37.83 7.62 27.82
C LEU A 51 37.91 8.22 26.40
N ILE A 52 37.10 7.72 25.47
CA ILE A 52 37.16 8.14 24.06
C ILE A 52 35.98 9.05 23.71
N THR A 53 34.76 8.56 23.90
CA THR A 53 33.58 9.28 23.43
C THR A 53 33.37 10.58 24.20
N PHE A 54 33.40 10.55 25.53
CA PHE A 54 33.05 11.69 26.37
C PHE A 54 33.94 12.93 26.14
N PRO A 55 35.29 12.83 26.10
CA PRO A 55 36.14 13.99 25.80
C PRO A 55 35.88 14.57 24.41
N LEU A 56 35.66 13.71 23.41
CA LEU A 56 35.31 14.14 22.05
C LEU A 56 33.96 14.83 22.00
N THR A 57 32.96 14.35 22.77
CA THR A 57 31.64 14.98 22.89
C THR A 57 31.73 16.36 23.54
N VAL A 58 32.55 16.52 24.58
CA VAL A 58 32.83 17.84 25.18
C VAL A 58 33.45 18.79 24.14
N GLY A 59 34.42 18.31 23.36
CA GLY A 59 35.01 19.06 22.25
C GLY A 59 33.99 19.46 21.18
N GLN A 60 33.13 18.53 20.76
CA GLN A 60 32.03 18.76 19.82
C GLN A 60 31.09 19.86 20.34
N HIS A 61 30.68 19.80 21.61
CA HIS A 61 29.79 20.81 22.19
C HIS A 61 30.44 22.20 22.26
N LYS A 62 31.74 22.28 22.57
CA LYS A 62 32.49 23.57 22.54
C LYS A 62 32.51 24.18 21.14
N ILE A 63 32.72 23.36 20.10
CA ILE A 63 32.74 23.82 18.70
C ILE A 63 31.34 24.25 18.24
N LEU A 64 30.31 23.49 18.62
CA LEU A 64 28.92 23.83 18.30
C LEU A 64 28.48 25.12 19.02
N ALA A 65 28.92 25.34 20.25
CA ALA A 65 28.65 26.58 20.98
C ALA A 65 29.31 27.80 20.31
N LYS A 66 30.56 27.67 19.82
CA LYS A 66 31.21 28.72 19.03
C LYS A 66 30.46 29.01 17.73
N TYR A 67 29.99 27.97 17.05
CA TYR A 67 29.17 28.13 15.84
C TYR A 67 27.83 28.82 16.14
N ASP A 68 27.18 28.49 17.26
CA ASP A 68 25.95 29.15 17.70
C ASP A 68 26.20 30.64 18.03
N ALA A 69 27.38 31.00 18.55
CA ALA A 69 27.76 32.39 18.84
C ALA A 69 27.95 33.27 17.58
N LEU A 70 28.24 32.68 16.41
CA LEU A 70 28.31 33.40 15.12
C LEU A 70 26.95 33.84 14.58
N ARG A 71 25.86 33.23 15.07
CA ARG A 71 24.50 33.43 14.58
C ARG A 71 24.05 34.90 14.58
N PRO A 72 24.20 35.69 15.67
CA PRO A 72 23.81 37.10 15.68
C PRO A 72 24.55 37.94 14.62
N GLU A 73 25.86 37.73 14.45
CA GLU A 73 26.65 38.45 13.43
C GLU A 73 26.15 38.14 12.00
N LEU A 74 25.85 36.87 11.71
CA LEU A 74 25.31 36.44 10.41
C LEU A 74 23.92 37.00 10.12
N ILE A 75 23.05 37.09 11.14
CA ILE A 75 21.72 37.68 10.99
C ILE A 75 21.83 39.17 10.65
N GLN A 76 22.69 39.90 11.36
CA GLN A 76 22.91 41.33 11.12
C GLN A 76 23.53 41.59 9.73
N PHE A 77 24.46 40.74 9.29
CA PHE A 77 25.02 40.81 7.93
C PHE A 77 23.96 40.52 6.86
N GLY A 78 23.15 39.46 7.04
CA GLY A 78 22.09 39.09 6.10
C GLY A 78 21.03 40.18 5.91
N GLN A 79 20.65 40.88 6.99
CA GLN A 79 19.74 42.02 6.91
C GLN A 79 20.32 43.19 6.10
N ARG A 80 21.60 43.50 6.27
CA ARG A 80 22.29 44.53 5.47
C ARG A 80 22.42 44.13 4.01
N LEU A 81 22.89 42.91 3.75
CA LEU A 81 23.05 42.38 2.41
C LEU A 81 21.73 42.32 1.64
N LYS A 82 20.63 41.99 2.31
CA LYS A 82 19.30 41.98 1.68
C LYS A 82 18.91 43.37 1.19
N LYS A 83 19.11 44.41 2.01
CA LYS A 83 18.85 45.81 1.59
C LYS A 83 19.71 46.22 0.39
N GLU A 84 20.98 45.82 0.36
CA GLU A 84 21.87 46.07 -0.78
C GLU A 84 21.40 45.36 -2.06
N VAL A 85 21.02 44.08 -1.96
CA VAL A 85 20.57 43.28 -3.10
C VAL A 85 19.22 43.75 -3.63
N ASP A 86 18.28 44.11 -2.75
CA ASP A 86 16.98 44.66 -3.14
C ASP A 86 17.15 46.03 -3.84
N SER A 87 18.09 46.86 -3.38
CA SER A 87 18.45 48.13 -4.03
C SER A 87 19.11 47.92 -5.39
N ALA A 88 20.04 46.96 -5.50
CA ALA A 88 20.69 46.60 -6.76
C ALA A 88 19.72 45.97 -7.77
N GLN A 89 18.69 45.25 -7.29
CA GLN A 89 17.64 44.71 -8.14
C GLN A 89 16.83 45.83 -8.82
N TYR A 90 16.54 46.91 -8.08
CA TYR A 90 15.84 48.08 -8.61
C TYR A 90 16.72 48.92 -9.56
N LEU A 91 17.96 49.22 -9.15
CA LEU A 91 18.86 50.11 -9.92
C LEU A 91 19.42 49.47 -11.20
N TYR A 92 19.70 48.17 -11.18
CA TYR A 92 20.34 47.46 -12.31
C TYR A 92 19.40 46.47 -13.02
N ASN A 93 18.09 46.50 -12.72
CA ASN A 93 17.06 45.64 -13.31
C ASN A 93 17.42 44.13 -13.27
N TRP A 94 18.00 43.67 -12.16
CA TRP A 94 18.36 42.25 -12.04
C TRP A 94 17.12 41.36 -11.98
N SER A 95 17.16 40.21 -12.65
CA SER A 95 16.11 39.21 -12.51
C SER A 95 16.05 38.68 -11.06
N PRO A 96 14.86 38.29 -10.55
CA PRO A 96 14.71 37.80 -9.18
C PRO A 96 15.54 36.53 -8.91
N ILE A 97 15.83 35.75 -9.97
CA ILE A 97 16.71 34.58 -9.88
C ILE A 97 18.17 35.02 -9.64
N LYS A 98 18.65 36.04 -10.35
CA LYS A 98 20.01 36.57 -10.22
C LYS A 98 20.24 37.25 -8.87
N ALA A 99 19.27 38.02 -8.37
CA ALA A 99 19.31 38.65 -7.05
C ALA A 99 19.43 37.59 -5.93
N LYS A 100 18.59 36.55 -5.99
CA LYS A 100 18.63 35.43 -5.04
C LYS A 100 19.96 34.66 -5.09
N LEU A 101 20.49 34.44 -6.29
CA LEU A 101 21.80 33.79 -6.47
C LEU A 101 22.92 34.61 -5.83
N MET A 102 22.98 35.91 -6.09
CA MET A 102 24.02 36.80 -5.53
C MET A 102 23.94 36.91 -4.01
N TYR A 103 22.74 37.01 -3.44
CA TYR A 103 22.53 36.98 -2.00
C TYR A 103 23.11 35.70 -1.38
N ASN A 104 22.77 34.53 -1.95
CA ASN A 104 23.25 33.25 -1.45
C ASN A 104 24.78 33.10 -1.56
N LEU A 105 25.38 33.58 -2.65
CA LEU A 105 26.83 33.53 -2.85
C LEU A 105 27.58 34.36 -1.80
N ARG A 106 27.18 35.62 -1.58
CA ARG A 106 27.79 36.49 -0.56
C ARG A 106 27.54 35.98 0.86
N MET A 107 26.34 35.49 1.16
CA MET A 107 26.05 34.86 2.46
C MET A 107 26.98 33.67 2.72
N LYS A 108 27.24 32.84 1.69
CA LYS A 108 28.15 31.69 1.80
C LYS A 108 29.61 32.14 2.03
N GLN A 109 30.05 33.21 1.38
CA GLN A 109 31.39 33.77 1.56
C GLN A 109 31.61 34.28 2.98
N GLU A 110 30.68 35.08 3.52
CA GLU A 110 30.82 35.59 4.90
C GLU A 110 30.71 34.48 5.95
N THR A 111 29.80 33.52 5.74
CA THR A 111 29.72 32.34 6.62
C THR A 111 31.05 31.60 6.64
N LYS A 112 31.70 31.41 5.49
CA LYS A 112 33.02 30.78 5.40
C LYS A 112 34.09 31.60 6.13
N ARG A 113 34.09 32.93 5.98
CA ARG A 113 35.03 33.83 6.64
C ARG A 113 34.92 33.76 8.17
N LEU A 114 33.71 33.83 8.70
CA LEU A 114 33.44 33.76 10.14
C LEU A 114 33.80 32.39 10.73
N ILE A 115 33.49 31.30 10.02
CA ILE A 115 33.88 29.94 10.43
C ILE A 115 35.41 29.80 10.52
N ILE A 116 36.15 30.40 9.59
CA ILE A 116 37.62 30.38 9.60
C ILE A 116 38.17 31.24 10.75
N ARG A 117 37.62 32.44 10.96
CA ARG A 117 38.00 33.36 12.06
C ARG A 117 37.92 32.67 13.43
N ASP A 118 36.79 32.01 13.70
CA ASP A 118 36.52 31.44 15.03
C ASP A 118 36.85 29.94 15.12
N ASN A 119 37.44 29.39 14.06
CA ASN A 119 37.91 28.01 13.95
C ASN A 119 36.83 26.95 14.31
N CYS A 120 35.58 27.20 13.93
CA CYS A 120 34.42 26.40 14.34
C CYS A 120 33.83 25.58 13.18
N HIS A 121 34.69 24.98 12.36
CA HIS A 121 34.25 24.25 11.16
C HIS A 121 33.29 23.09 11.51
N PRO A 122 32.14 22.95 10.81
CA PRO A 122 31.15 21.91 11.11
C PRO A 122 31.69 20.48 11.15
N MET A 123 32.69 20.16 10.31
CA MET A 123 33.34 18.82 10.32
C MET A 123 34.06 18.50 11.64
N LYS A 124 34.59 19.52 12.34
CA LYS A 124 35.18 19.29 13.67
C LYS A 124 34.09 18.99 14.71
N GLY A 125 32.88 19.50 14.49
CA GLY A 125 31.69 19.19 15.29
C GLY A 125 31.04 17.83 14.98
N SER A 126 31.47 17.10 13.95
CA SER A 126 30.98 15.75 13.65
C SER A 126 31.98 14.64 14.01
N ILE A 127 33.12 14.98 14.61
CA ILE A 127 34.23 14.04 14.89
C ILE A 127 33.81 12.83 15.74
N VAL A 128 32.89 13.02 16.69
CA VAL A 128 32.38 11.92 17.53
C VAL A 128 31.72 10.84 16.69
N VAL A 129 30.92 11.21 15.68
CA VAL A 129 30.24 10.25 14.80
C VAL A 129 31.26 9.43 13.99
N TRP A 130 32.31 10.09 13.52
CA TRP A 130 33.37 9.46 12.73
C TRP A 130 34.25 8.51 13.54
N VAL A 131 34.31 8.67 14.86
CA VAL A 131 35.01 7.75 15.76
C VAL A 131 34.09 6.64 16.25
N GLN A 132 32.84 6.95 16.62
CA GLN A 132 31.89 5.99 17.18
C GLN A 132 31.48 4.91 16.19
N ILE A 133 31.21 5.26 14.92
CA ILE A 133 30.73 4.28 13.93
C ILE A 133 31.79 3.20 13.68
N PRO A 134 33.07 3.52 13.39
CA PRO A 134 34.10 2.50 13.22
C PRO A 134 34.31 1.64 14.45
N VAL A 135 34.38 2.24 15.66
CA VAL A 135 34.58 1.49 16.91
C VAL A 135 33.43 0.51 17.15
N TRP A 136 32.19 0.95 16.94
CA TRP A 136 31.01 0.08 17.05
C TRP A 136 31.05 -1.07 16.04
N VAL A 137 31.40 -0.79 14.78
CA VAL A 137 31.52 -1.82 13.73
C VAL A 137 32.60 -2.83 14.08
N ILE A 138 33.77 -2.38 14.52
CA ILE A 138 34.93 -3.24 14.86
C ILE A 138 34.56 -4.18 16.01
N LEU A 139 34.06 -3.64 17.13
CA LEU A 139 33.69 -4.45 18.30
C LEU A 139 32.54 -5.41 18.01
N SER A 140 31.54 -4.97 17.24
CA SER A 140 30.42 -5.84 16.87
C SER A 140 30.89 -7.05 16.05
N HIS A 141 31.84 -6.86 15.13
CA HIS A 141 32.41 -7.97 14.36
C HIS A 141 33.38 -8.81 15.20
N ALA A 142 34.13 -8.22 16.12
CA ALA A 142 35.03 -8.96 17.02
C ALA A 142 34.26 -9.93 17.93
N ILE A 143 33.21 -9.45 18.60
CA ILE A 143 32.33 -10.28 19.43
C ILE A 143 31.65 -11.36 18.59
N ARG A 144 31.16 -11.00 17.39
CA ARG A 144 30.56 -11.96 16.45
C ARG A 144 31.53 -13.05 16.01
N ASN A 145 32.79 -12.71 15.74
CA ASN A 145 33.80 -13.69 15.38
C ASN A 145 34.04 -14.69 16.52
N MET A 146 33.96 -14.26 17.79
CA MET A 146 34.03 -15.14 18.95
C MET A 146 32.77 -16.01 19.08
N SER A 147 31.58 -15.43 18.91
CA SER A 147 30.31 -16.17 18.96
C SER A 147 30.13 -17.20 17.84
N PHE A 148 30.77 -17.03 16.68
CA PHE A 148 30.64 -17.93 15.52
C PHE A 148 31.94 -18.65 15.14
N MET A 149 32.98 -18.57 15.98
CA MET A 149 34.25 -19.28 15.77
C MET A 149 34.95 -18.93 14.44
N TYR A 150 34.90 -17.66 14.03
CA TYR A 150 35.58 -17.16 12.83
C TYR A 150 36.96 -16.55 13.15
N PRO A 151 37.92 -16.54 12.19
CA PRO A 151 37.86 -17.15 10.85
C PRO A 151 38.18 -18.64 10.81
N ILE A 152 38.79 -19.18 11.87
CA ILE A 152 39.22 -20.59 11.99
C ILE A 152 38.64 -21.17 13.30
N ALA A 153 38.02 -22.33 13.18
CA ALA A 153 37.40 -23.06 14.28
C ALA A 153 38.43 -23.94 15.03
N ASP A 154 39.41 -23.29 15.68
CA ASP A 154 40.43 -23.96 16.50
C ASP A 154 39.89 -24.32 17.90
N HIS A 155 40.64 -25.15 18.64
CA HIS A 155 40.29 -25.55 20.02
C HIS A 155 40.06 -24.34 20.95
N ASN A 156 40.87 -23.28 20.81
CA ASN A 156 40.69 -22.05 21.59
C ASN A 156 39.40 -21.32 21.21
N SER A 157 39.03 -21.29 19.93
CA SER A 157 37.77 -20.70 19.47
C SER A 157 36.55 -21.46 20.00
N GLN A 158 36.66 -22.80 20.12
CA GLN A 158 35.63 -23.64 20.74
C GLN A 158 35.48 -23.36 22.24
N LEU A 159 36.60 -23.20 22.95
CA LEU A 159 36.61 -22.86 24.37
C LEU A 159 35.92 -21.52 24.62
N ILE A 160 36.27 -20.48 23.85
CA ILE A 160 35.67 -19.14 23.96
C ILE A 160 34.18 -19.18 23.63
N HIS A 161 33.77 -19.93 22.60
CA HIS A 161 32.35 -20.12 22.28
C HIS A 161 31.59 -20.77 23.44
N SER A 162 32.16 -21.79 24.07
CA SER A 162 31.59 -22.48 25.22
C SER A 162 31.44 -21.54 26.43
N GLN A 163 32.46 -20.73 26.72
CA GLN A 163 32.41 -19.71 27.76
C GLN A 163 31.32 -18.67 27.48
N LEU A 164 31.25 -18.12 26.26
CA LEU A 164 30.19 -17.19 25.86
C LEU A 164 28.78 -17.78 25.97
N SER A 165 28.64 -19.10 25.79
CA SER A 165 27.35 -19.79 25.88
C SER A 165 26.85 -19.97 27.32
N THR A 166 27.74 -19.86 28.31
CA THR A 166 27.45 -20.14 29.73
C THR A 166 27.58 -18.92 30.62
N GLU A 167 28.40 -17.93 30.24
CA GLU A 167 28.74 -16.74 31.04
C GLU A 167 27.84 -15.51 30.76
N GLY A 168 26.57 -15.74 30.43
CA GLY A 168 25.56 -14.69 30.34
C GLY A 168 25.07 -14.20 31.71
N ILE A 169 24.08 -13.30 31.70
CA ILE A 169 23.47 -12.76 32.93
C ILE A 169 21.97 -12.54 32.72
N LEU A 170 21.20 -12.56 33.83
CA LEU A 170 19.74 -12.33 33.82
C LEU A 170 18.99 -13.31 32.90
N TRP A 171 18.19 -12.81 31.96
CA TRP A 171 17.35 -13.61 31.05
C TRP A 171 18.07 -14.04 29.75
N PHE A 172 19.35 -13.65 29.59
CA PHE A 172 20.18 -13.99 28.43
C PHE A 172 21.44 -14.75 28.89
N SER A 173 21.23 -15.95 29.43
CA SER A 173 22.31 -16.82 29.94
C SER A 173 23.30 -17.28 28.87
N ASN A 174 22.86 -17.36 27.61
CA ASN A 174 23.69 -17.71 26.47
C ASN A 174 23.86 -16.49 25.56
N LEU A 175 25.10 -15.98 25.46
CA LEU A 175 25.44 -14.79 24.66
C LEU A 175 25.59 -15.09 23.16
N THR A 176 25.60 -16.36 22.75
CA THR A 176 25.71 -16.76 21.33
C THR A 176 24.35 -16.86 20.63
N LEU A 177 23.25 -16.83 21.39
CA LEU A 177 21.89 -16.85 20.89
C LEU A 177 21.27 -15.45 20.86
N SER A 178 20.28 -15.25 19.97
CA SER A 178 19.48 -14.02 19.97
C SER A 178 18.60 -13.92 21.21
N ASP A 179 18.38 -12.70 21.72
CA ASP A 179 17.53 -12.45 22.89
C ASP A 179 16.11 -13.04 22.70
N PRO A 180 15.73 -14.10 23.43
CA PRO A 180 14.47 -14.81 23.24
C PRO A 180 13.24 -13.97 23.61
N TYR A 181 13.40 -12.96 24.47
CA TYR A 181 12.32 -12.09 24.94
C TYR A 181 12.33 -10.71 24.28
N LEU A 182 13.28 -10.45 23.36
CA LEU A 182 13.44 -9.18 22.62
C LEU A 182 13.56 -7.93 23.50
N VAL A 183 13.95 -8.09 24.77
CA VAL A 183 14.07 -7.00 25.72
C VAL A 183 15.21 -6.05 25.32
N LEU A 184 16.37 -6.58 24.93
CA LEU A 184 17.55 -5.79 24.55
C LEU A 184 17.36 -4.99 23.24
N PRO A 185 16.84 -5.56 22.13
CA PRO A 185 16.53 -4.79 20.92
C PRO A 185 15.49 -3.69 21.16
N PHE A 186 14.45 -3.98 21.95
CA PHE A 186 13.40 -3.01 22.26
C PHE A 186 13.93 -1.88 23.15
N LEU A 187 14.66 -2.20 24.22
CA LEU A 187 15.29 -1.22 25.10
C LEU A 187 16.25 -0.32 24.33
N THR A 188 17.08 -0.91 23.46
CA THR A 188 18.01 -0.16 22.60
C THR A 188 17.27 0.80 21.66
N ALA A 189 16.16 0.35 21.05
CA ALA A 189 15.33 1.19 20.19
C ALA A 189 14.69 2.35 20.98
N VAL A 190 14.14 2.10 22.17
CA VAL A 190 13.54 3.11 23.04
C VAL A 190 14.58 4.15 23.48
N VAL A 191 15.76 3.71 23.92
CA VAL A 191 16.85 4.61 24.34
C VAL A 191 17.31 5.46 23.15
N ASN A 192 17.52 4.86 21.96
CA ASN A 192 17.92 5.61 20.77
C ASN A 192 16.84 6.61 20.31
N LEU A 193 15.56 6.23 20.35
CA LEU A 193 14.45 7.13 20.04
C LEU A 193 14.37 8.29 21.03
N THR A 194 14.62 8.02 22.30
CA THR A 194 14.67 9.05 23.36
C THR A 194 15.81 10.02 23.10
N ILE A 195 17.01 9.52 22.78
CA ILE A 195 18.18 10.36 22.41
C ILE A 195 17.84 11.23 21.21
N VAL A 196 17.24 10.66 20.15
CA VAL A 196 16.81 11.43 18.96
C VAL A 196 15.80 12.51 19.34
N GLN A 197 14.82 12.19 20.19
CA GLN A 197 13.78 13.13 20.61
C GLN A 197 14.36 14.28 21.46
N VAL A 198 15.30 13.99 22.35
CA VAL A 198 16.01 15.00 23.15
C VAL A 198 16.84 15.92 22.25
N ILE A 199 17.60 15.37 21.30
CA ILE A 199 18.39 16.16 20.34
C ILE A 199 17.49 17.04 19.48
N VAL A 200 16.36 16.51 18.99
CA VAL A 200 15.39 17.27 18.19
C VAL A 200 14.75 18.39 19.02
N SER A 201 14.38 18.13 20.28
CA SER A 201 13.82 19.15 21.17
C SER A 201 14.80 20.29 21.39
N GLN A 202 16.05 19.99 21.73
CA GLN A 202 17.11 20.99 21.93
C GLN A 202 17.37 21.82 20.66
N LEU A 203 17.28 21.19 19.48
CA LEU A 203 17.52 21.87 18.21
C LEU A 203 16.31 22.74 17.81
N MET A 204 15.08 22.31 18.11
CA MET A 204 13.85 23.08 17.89
C MET A 204 13.78 24.31 18.81
N ASP A 205 14.14 24.19 20.09
CA ASP A 205 14.20 25.33 21.01
C ASP A 205 15.22 26.38 20.53
N LYS A 206 16.37 25.94 20.01
CA LYS A 206 17.39 26.81 19.40
C LYS A 206 16.98 27.39 18.05
N LEU A 207 16.14 26.72 17.27
CA LEU A 207 15.63 27.22 15.99
C LEU A 207 14.52 28.26 16.22
N PHE A 208 13.62 28.01 17.18
CA PHE A 208 12.56 28.92 17.60
C PHE A 208 13.11 30.23 18.17
N ALA A 209 14.19 30.17 18.97
CA ALA A 209 14.90 31.36 19.45
C ALA A 209 15.52 32.20 18.32
N SER A 210 15.89 31.58 17.18
CA SER A 210 16.53 32.28 16.06
C SER A 210 15.62 32.87 15.01
N LEU A 211 14.34 32.51 15.00
CA LEU A 211 13.39 32.98 13.99
C LEU A 211 12.45 34.08 14.48
N PHE A 212 12.37 34.33 15.80
CA PHE A 212 11.36 35.23 16.35
C PHE A 212 11.91 36.19 17.42
N VAL A 213 12.19 37.42 16.98
CA VAL A 213 11.91 38.63 17.75
C VAL A 213 10.52 39.13 17.33
N SER A 214 9.66 39.42 18.32
CA SER A 214 8.32 40.06 18.26
C SER A 214 7.06 39.16 18.34
N PRO A 215 6.06 39.52 19.19
CA PRO A 215 4.92 38.67 19.52
C PRO A 215 3.78 38.84 18.51
N LYS A 216 3.64 37.90 17.58
CA LYS A 216 2.35 37.65 16.91
C LYS A 216 2.14 36.15 16.69
N ARG A 217 1.81 35.48 17.80
CA ARG A 217 1.43 34.07 17.90
C ARG A 217 0.05 33.83 17.26
N ARG A 218 -0.09 33.78 15.92
CA ARG A 218 -1.21 33.00 15.31
C ARG A 218 -1.18 32.74 13.81
N GLN A 219 -0.33 33.37 13.00
CA GLN A 219 -0.37 33.19 11.53
C GLN A 219 0.82 32.44 10.89
N LEU A 220 1.81 32.01 11.66
CA LEU A 220 3.06 31.45 11.12
C LEU A 220 3.25 29.93 11.32
N ARG A 221 2.17 29.14 11.39
CA ARG A 221 2.23 27.66 11.25
C ARG A 221 2.33 27.18 9.78
N LYS A 222 2.25 28.09 8.79
CA LYS A 222 2.27 27.73 7.35
C LYS A 222 3.63 27.88 6.65
N MET A 223 4.70 28.24 7.36
CA MET A 223 6.07 28.21 6.84
C MET A 223 6.97 27.30 7.69
N GLU A 224 6.60 26.02 7.81
CA GLU A 224 7.57 24.99 8.18
C GLU A 224 8.43 24.65 6.95
N THR A 225 9.43 25.47 6.66
CA THR A 225 10.64 24.91 6.03
C THR A 225 11.55 24.42 7.14
N LYS A 226 11.16 23.29 7.76
CA LYS A 226 12.18 22.34 8.21
C LYS A 226 13.06 22.13 6.98
N THR A 227 14.33 22.53 7.03
CA THR A 227 15.28 22.24 5.95
C THR A 227 15.06 20.78 5.55
N LYS A 228 14.66 20.51 4.30
CA LYS A 228 14.20 19.17 3.89
C LYS A 228 15.17 18.08 4.34
N MET A 229 16.47 18.37 4.29
CA MET A 229 17.54 17.53 4.83
C MET A 229 17.42 17.18 6.32
N HIS A 230 17.01 18.11 7.17
CA HIS A 230 16.91 17.90 8.62
C HIS A 230 15.71 17.02 8.98
N ALA A 231 14.58 17.21 8.31
CA ALA A 231 13.42 16.33 8.43
C ALA A 231 13.73 14.92 7.90
N ILE A 232 14.44 14.83 6.76
CA ILE A 232 14.93 13.56 6.20
C ILE A 232 15.88 12.87 7.18
N LEU A 233 16.88 13.58 7.73
CA LEU A 233 17.87 13.01 8.65
C LEU A 233 17.23 12.53 9.96
N THR A 234 16.31 13.33 10.52
CA THR A 234 15.59 12.96 11.75
C THR A 234 14.70 11.74 11.53
N ASN A 235 13.95 11.71 10.43
CA ASN A 235 13.10 10.56 10.09
C ASN A 235 13.92 9.34 9.68
N ALA A 236 15.12 9.53 9.10
CA ALA A 236 16.06 8.45 8.82
C ALA A 236 16.65 7.87 10.12
N ALA A 237 17.00 8.70 11.10
CA ALA A 237 17.49 8.25 12.40
C ALA A 237 16.39 7.50 13.21
N ARG A 238 15.14 7.99 13.16
CA ARG A 238 13.98 7.28 13.71
C ARG A 238 13.74 5.95 12.99
N GLY A 239 13.79 5.96 11.66
CA GLY A 239 13.68 4.76 10.85
C GLY A 239 14.78 3.75 11.13
N LEU A 240 16.02 4.20 11.34
CA LEU A 240 17.15 3.35 11.73
C LEU A 240 16.94 2.76 13.13
N SER A 241 16.49 3.56 14.10
CA SER A 241 16.23 3.11 15.48
C SER A 241 15.15 2.03 15.53
N VAL A 242 14.09 2.17 14.72
CA VAL A 242 13.05 1.14 14.58
C VAL A 242 13.57 -0.06 13.78
N ALA A 243 14.40 0.16 12.76
CA ALA A 243 15.01 -0.92 11.96
C ALA A 243 16.01 -1.77 12.76
N LEU A 244 16.57 -1.27 13.85
CA LEU A 244 17.41 -2.07 14.75
C LEU A 244 16.63 -3.21 15.43
N ILE A 245 15.31 -3.10 15.57
CA ILE A 245 14.46 -4.17 16.12
C ILE A 245 14.44 -5.39 15.17
N PRO A 246 14.01 -5.28 13.89
CA PRO A 246 14.09 -6.39 12.96
C PRO A 246 15.53 -6.77 12.63
N ILE A 247 16.52 -5.87 12.68
CA ILE A 247 17.94 -6.26 12.55
C ILE A 247 18.38 -7.13 13.74
N GLY A 248 17.93 -6.83 14.97
CA GLY A 248 18.15 -7.68 16.13
C GLY A 248 17.42 -9.03 16.07
N LEU A 249 16.25 -9.08 15.41
CA LEU A 249 15.48 -10.31 15.12
C LEU A 249 16.03 -11.14 13.94
N VAL A 250 16.55 -10.47 12.91
CA VAL A 250 16.90 -11.05 11.59
C VAL A 250 18.42 -11.07 11.38
N MET A 251 19.23 -10.69 12.36
CA MET A 251 20.65 -11.06 12.37
C MET A 251 20.92 -12.27 13.28
N PRO A 252 20.51 -13.49 12.88
CA PRO A 252 21.44 -14.61 12.93
C PRO A 252 22.72 -14.22 12.15
N ALA A 253 23.83 -14.90 12.46
CA ALA A 253 24.98 -14.95 11.56
C ALA A 253 24.52 -14.99 10.09
N PHE A 254 25.26 -14.30 9.23
CA PHE A 254 25.18 -14.55 7.81
C PHE A 254 25.66 -15.99 7.56
N THR A 255 24.79 -16.97 7.77
CA THR A 255 24.96 -18.34 7.31
C THR A 255 24.74 -18.33 5.79
N GLY A 256 25.43 -19.21 5.08
CA GLY A 256 25.37 -19.33 3.63
C GLY A 256 23.95 -19.41 3.05
N MET A 257 23.84 -19.28 1.73
CA MET A 257 22.56 -19.46 1.04
C MET A 257 21.96 -20.84 1.38
N ASN A 258 20.74 -20.87 1.91
CA ASN A 258 20.03 -22.13 2.15
C ASN A 258 19.77 -22.84 0.82
N ILE A 259 20.20 -24.10 0.73
CA ILE A 259 19.94 -24.99 -0.39
C ILE A 259 18.88 -26.00 0.07
N TYR A 260 17.83 -26.18 -0.73
CA TYR A 260 16.81 -27.20 -0.50
C TYR A 260 17.09 -28.38 -1.43
N LEU A 261 17.07 -29.59 -0.88
CA LEU A 261 17.24 -30.83 -1.62
C LEU A 261 16.07 -31.77 -1.30
N ASN A 262 15.73 -32.63 -2.25
CA ASN A 262 14.71 -33.68 -2.10
C ASN A 262 15.26 -34.95 -1.41
N ARG A 263 16.55 -34.96 -1.07
CA ARG A 263 17.25 -36.08 -0.44
C ARG A 263 18.06 -35.56 0.74
N HIS A 264 18.18 -36.39 1.77
CA HIS A 264 19.10 -36.14 2.85
C HIS A 264 20.53 -36.19 2.29
N LEU A 265 21.32 -35.17 2.62
CA LEU A 265 22.75 -35.11 2.31
C LEU A 265 23.48 -34.87 3.63
N ASP A 266 24.42 -35.75 3.94
CA ASP A 266 25.30 -35.55 5.09
C ASP A 266 26.25 -34.37 4.85
N ASN A 267 26.87 -33.89 5.93
CA ASN A 267 27.82 -32.78 5.84
C ASN A 267 28.95 -33.13 4.88
N MET A 268 29.19 -32.28 3.88
CA MET A 268 30.17 -32.55 2.83
C MET A 268 30.91 -31.28 2.43
N VAL A 269 32.21 -31.43 2.17
CA VAL A 269 33.07 -30.37 1.66
C VAL A 269 33.42 -30.70 0.21
N ILE A 270 33.18 -29.76 -0.70
CA ILE A 270 33.45 -29.88 -2.14
C ILE A 270 34.48 -28.81 -2.51
N ASP A 271 35.65 -29.23 -2.97
CA ASP A 271 36.59 -28.33 -3.62
C ASP A 271 36.25 -28.24 -5.11
N THR A 272 35.97 -27.02 -5.60
CA THR A 272 35.56 -26.73 -6.99
C THR A 272 36.22 -25.44 -7.49
N THR A 273 35.94 -25.01 -8.72
CA THR A 273 36.46 -23.76 -9.29
C THR A 273 35.34 -22.83 -9.75
N THR A 274 35.59 -21.53 -9.74
CA THR A 274 34.62 -20.56 -10.27
C THR A 274 34.46 -20.66 -11.78
N PRO A 275 33.23 -20.63 -12.33
CA PRO A 275 33.01 -20.62 -13.77
C PRO A 275 33.48 -19.35 -14.48
N VAL A 276 33.74 -18.27 -13.74
CA VAL A 276 34.02 -16.93 -14.28
C VAL A 276 35.52 -16.69 -14.43
N ASP A 277 36.31 -17.09 -13.44
CA ASP A 277 37.75 -16.79 -13.33
C ASP A 277 38.61 -18.01 -12.95
N GLY A 278 38.01 -19.20 -12.79
CA GLY A 278 38.73 -20.45 -12.55
C GLY A 278 39.40 -20.56 -11.18
N SER A 279 39.16 -19.61 -10.28
CA SER A 279 39.71 -19.60 -8.93
C SER A 279 39.18 -20.77 -8.10
N PRO A 280 40.01 -21.42 -7.27
CA PRO A 280 39.58 -22.52 -6.42
C PRO A 280 38.66 -22.01 -5.30
N ILE A 281 37.54 -22.69 -5.12
CA ILE A 281 36.55 -22.46 -4.07
C ILE A 281 36.28 -23.76 -3.33
N ARG A 282 36.31 -23.69 -2.00
CA ARG A 282 35.79 -24.72 -1.11
C ARG A 282 34.33 -24.43 -0.76
N VAL A 283 33.43 -25.33 -1.12
CA VAL A 283 31.99 -25.27 -0.80
C VAL A 283 31.70 -26.29 0.28
N GLU A 284 31.32 -25.81 1.46
CA GLU A 284 30.86 -26.66 2.56
C GLU A 284 29.33 -26.68 2.58
N LEU A 285 28.77 -27.89 2.53
CA LEU A 285 27.35 -28.17 2.64
C LEU A 285 27.09 -28.78 4.01
N THR A 286 26.35 -28.07 4.85
CA THR A 286 25.96 -28.53 6.18
C THR A 286 24.46 -28.79 6.20
N PHE A 287 24.05 -29.97 6.68
CA PHE A 287 22.66 -30.25 6.95
C PHE A 287 22.18 -29.43 8.15
N VAL A 288 21.10 -28.67 7.96
CA VAL A 288 20.53 -27.79 9.00
C VAL A 288 19.32 -28.44 9.66
N LYS A 289 18.28 -28.75 8.87
CA LYS A 289 17.05 -29.39 9.34
C LYS A 289 16.22 -29.89 8.16
N VAL A 290 15.25 -30.74 8.44
CA VAL A 290 14.10 -30.96 7.55
C VAL A 290 13.04 -29.91 7.89
N PRO A 291 12.73 -28.94 6.99
CA PRO A 291 11.76 -27.90 7.27
C PRO A 291 10.32 -28.42 7.15
N PRO A 292 9.38 -27.93 7.98
CA PRO A 292 7.95 -28.21 7.82
C PRO A 292 7.39 -27.54 6.55
N TYR A 293 6.20 -27.96 6.10
CA TYR A 293 5.63 -27.50 4.83
C TYR A 293 5.40 -25.99 4.76
N HIS A 294 4.86 -25.34 5.80
CA HIS A 294 4.64 -23.89 5.83
C HIS A 294 5.92 -23.06 5.56
N GLU A 295 7.10 -23.53 5.98
CA GLU A 295 8.38 -22.85 5.67
C GLU A 295 8.76 -22.98 4.18
N LEU A 296 8.27 -24.02 3.50
CA LEU A 296 8.52 -24.33 2.09
C LEU A 296 7.49 -23.73 1.12
N MET A 297 6.51 -22.95 1.59
CA MET A 297 5.51 -22.32 0.72
C MET A 297 6.11 -21.51 -0.44
N PRO A 298 7.19 -20.70 -0.26
CA PRO A 298 7.82 -19.99 -1.37
C PRO A 298 8.43 -20.94 -2.41
N PHE A 299 8.94 -22.08 -1.96
CA PHE A 299 9.49 -23.13 -2.80
C PHE A 299 8.40 -23.81 -3.64
N TYR A 300 7.31 -24.26 -3.01
CA TYR A 300 6.19 -24.89 -3.74
C TYR A 300 5.56 -23.93 -4.75
N ASN A 301 5.32 -22.67 -4.37
CA ASN A 301 4.82 -21.65 -5.31
C ASN A 301 5.81 -21.37 -6.47
N THR A 302 7.10 -21.62 -6.28
CA THR A 302 8.10 -21.52 -7.35
C THR A 302 8.03 -22.71 -8.31
N ILE A 303 7.75 -23.93 -7.81
CA ILE A 303 7.47 -25.10 -8.66
C ILE A 303 6.24 -24.83 -9.52
N ILE A 304 5.12 -24.41 -8.92
CA ILE A 304 3.89 -24.09 -9.67
C ILE A 304 4.14 -22.99 -10.71
N ARG A 305 4.95 -21.97 -10.39
CA ARG A 305 5.34 -20.94 -11.36
C ARG A 305 6.10 -21.51 -12.55
N LYS A 306 6.96 -22.51 -12.35
CA LYS A 306 7.67 -23.19 -13.45
C LYS A 306 6.69 -24.00 -14.29
N ILE A 307 5.80 -24.77 -13.66
CA ILE A 307 4.72 -25.50 -14.34
C ILE A 307 3.89 -24.58 -15.23
N ASN A 308 3.46 -23.42 -14.72
CA ASN A 308 2.68 -22.47 -15.50
C ASN A 308 3.44 -21.90 -16.71
N ARG A 309 4.78 -21.79 -16.64
CA ARG A 309 5.59 -21.38 -17.79
C ARG A 309 5.62 -22.47 -18.86
N GLU A 310 5.74 -23.74 -18.47
CA GLU A 310 5.67 -24.88 -19.40
C GLU A 310 4.30 -24.96 -20.08
N LEU A 311 3.23 -24.65 -19.35
CA LEU A 311 1.88 -24.52 -19.89
C LEU A 311 1.65 -23.22 -20.71
N LYS A 312 2.69 -22.42 -20.95
CA LYS A 312 2.65 -21.15 -21.71
C LYS A 312 1.67 -20.13 -21.13
N LEU A 313 1.36 -20.22 -19.83
CA LEU A 313 0.53 -19.25 -19.15
C LEU A 313 1.34 -17.99 -18.83
N VAL A 314 0.72 -16.84 -19.02
CA VAL A 314 1.30 -15.53 -18.77
C VAL A 314 0.98 -15.09 -17.35
N GLN A 315 2.02 -14.79 -16.57
CA GLN A 315 1.84 -14.20 -15.25
C GLN A 315 1.50 -12.72 -15.36
N ILE A 316 0.33 -12.32 -14.84
CA ILE A 316 -0.04 -10.92 -14.64
C ILE A 316 -0.30 -10.73 -13.14
N GLN A 317 0.55 -9.93 -12.49
CA GLN A 317 0.58 -9.79 -11.03
C GLN A 317 0.81 -11.14 -10.32
N ARG A 318 -0.18 -11.63 -9.56
CA ARG A 318 -0.14 -12.90 -8.82
C ARG A 318 -0.93 -14.03 -9.49
N HIS A 319 -1.44 -13.80 -10.69
CA HIS A 319 -2.33 -14.74 -11.38
C HIS A 319 -1.75 -15.12 -12.74
N TYR A 320 -2.20 -16.25 -13.28
CA TYR A 320 -1.71 -16.82 -14.53
C TYR A 320 -2.85 -16.90 -15.54
N PHE A 321 -2.65 -16.38 -16.74
CA PHE A 321 -3.69 -16.28 -17.76
C PHE A 321 -3.22 -16.90 -19.07
N ASP A 322 -4.15 -17.51 -19.79
CA ASP A 322 -3.91 -18.07 -21.11
C ASP A 322 -4.30 -17.06 -22.20
N PRO A 323 -3.32 -16.46 -22.91
CA PRO A 323 -3.61 -15.54 -24.01
C PRO A 323 -4.13 -16.26 -25.27
N THR A 324 -3.93 -17.56 -25.41
CA THR A 324 -4.35 -18.34 -26.59
C THR A 324 -5.83 -18.66 -26.54
N ALA A 325 -6.37 -18.89 -25.34
CA ALA A 325 -7.79 -19.11 -25.07
C ALA A 325 -8.58 -17.81 -24.86
N LYS A 326 -8.12 -16.68 -25.40
CA LYS A 326 -8.78 -15.38 -25.24
C LYS A 326 -10.18 -15.38 -25.87
N ILE A 327 -11.10 -14.66 -25.24
CA ILE A 327 -12.47 -14.43 -25.73
C ILE A 327 -12.58 -12.97 -26.12
N ASP A 328 -12.78 -12.70 -27.41
CA ASP A 328 -12.95 -11.34 -27.92
C ASP A 328 -14.40 -10.86 -27.70
N ILE A 329 -14.55 -9.59 -27.30
CA ILE A 329 -15.83 -8.87 -27.20
C ILE A 329 -15.71 -7.62 -28.10
N PRO A 330 -15.84 -7.79 -29.44
CA PRO A 330 -15.52 -6.75 -30.41
C PRO A 330 -16.38 -5.50 -30.25
N GLN A 331 -17.67 -5.65 -29.91
CA GLN A 331 -18.58 -4.51 -29.77
C GLN A 331 -18.12 -3.46 -28.74
N HIS A 332 -17.32 -3.87 -27.76
CA HIS A 332 -16.85 -3.00 -26.67
C HIS A 332 -15.34 -2.75 -26.70
N LYS A 333 -14.63 -3.22 -27.75
CA LYS A 333 -13.15 -3.19 -27.83
C LYS A 333 -12.49 -3.82 -26.60
N LEU A 334 -13.01 -4.97 -26.16
CA LEU A 334 -12.54 -5.72 -25.01
C LEU A 334 -12.18 -7.14 -25.42
N GLU A 335 -11.27 -7.75 -24.67
CA GLU A 335 -10.98 -9.18 -24.71
C GLU A 335 -10.84 -9.70 -23.27
N VAL A 336 -11.18 -10.96 -23.06
CA VAL A 336 -11.14 -11.63 -21.76
C VAL A 336 -10.16 -12.78 -21.84
N TRP A 337 -9.11 -12.75 -21.02
CA TRP A 337 -8.18 -13.87 -20.91
C TRP A 337 -8.60 -14.73 -19.71
N PRO A 338 -8.93 -16.02 -19.94
CA PRO A 338 -9.18 -16.95 -18.85
C PRO A 338 -7.86 -17.30 -18.15
N GLY A 339 -7.94 -17.64 -16.87
CA GLY A 339 -6.77 -17.97 -16.08
C GLY A 339 -7.12 -18.47 -14.70
N TRP A 340 -6.08 -18.53 -13.87
CA TRP A 340 -6.14 -19.08 -12.54
C TRP A 340 -5.41 -18.17 -11.55
N ALA A 341 -6.07 -17.90 -10.43
CA ALA A 341 -5.40 -17.50 -9.20
C ALA A 341 -4.99 -18.78 -8.48
N GLN A 342 -3.68 -18.97 -8.29
CA GLN A 342 -3.14 -20.21 -7.74
C GLN A 342 -2.24 -19.91 -6.56
N ALA A 343 -2.35 -20.71 -5.51
CA ALA A 343 -1.45 -20.71 -4.39
C ALA A 343 -1.35 -22.11 -3.81
N VAL A 344 -0.14 -22.52 -3.46
CA VAL A 344 0.04 -23.69 -2.59
C VAL A 344 -0.16 -23.23 -1.15
N SER A 345 -0.92 -24.00 -0.38
CA SER A 345 -1.21 -23.73 1.03
C SER A 345 -1.24 -25.03 1.81
N GLU A 346 -0.79 -24.96 3.06
CA GLU A 346 -0.98 -26.02 4.04
C GLU A 346 -2.36 -25.80 4.70
N LEU A 347 -3.24 -26.79 4.55
CA LEU A 347 -4.58 -26.84 5.12
C LEU A 347 -4.70 -28.11 5.98
N ASP A 348 -5.85 -28.30 6.65
CA ASP A 348 -6.03 -29.38 7.64
C ASP A 348 -5.70 -30.79 7.09
N ASP A 349 -5.95 -31.03 5.79
CA ASP A 349 -5.66 -32.29 5.10
C ASP A 349 -4.30 -32.30 4.37
N GLY A 350 -3.40 -31.38 4.73
CA GLY A 350 -2.03 -31.28 4.22
C GLY A 350 -1.84 -30.25 3.12
N LEU A 351 -0.96 -30.56 2.17
CA LEU A 351 -0.50 -29.62 1.14
C LEU A 351 -1.48 -29.58 -0.04
N LEU A 352 -2.20 -28.47 -0.21
CA LEU A 352 -3.17 -28.30 -1.29
C LEU A 352 -2.77 -27.19 -2.25
N LEU A 353 -2.98 -27.46 -3.55
CA LEU A 353 -2.93 -26.44 -4.60
C LEU A 353 -4.31 -25.80 -4.75
N VAL A 354 -4.47 -24.61 -4.20
CA VAL A 354 -5.72 -23.85 -4.29
C VAL A 354 -5.76 -23.14 -5.64
N CYS A 355 -6.74 -23.48 -6.46
CA CYS A 355 -6.97 -22.90 -7.79
C CYS A 355 -8.33 -22.22 -7.85
N ASP A 356 -8.36 -20.92 -8.14
CA ASP A 356 -9.58 -20.17 -8.39
C ASP A 356 -9.60 -19.63 -9.83
N ALA A 357 -10.72 -19.83 -10.53
CA ALA A 357 -10.89 -19.39 -11.90
C ALA A 357 -10.93 -17.85 -11.95
N SER A 358 -9.94 -17.26 -12.61
CA SER A 358 -9.78 -15.81 -12.73
C SER A 358 -9.90 -15.38 -14.18
N HIS A 359 -10.37 -14.15 -14.40
CA HIS A 359 -10.50 -13.58 -15.74
C HIS A 359 -9.84 -12.22 -15.77
N ARG A 360 -8.94 -12.03 -16.73
CA ARG A 360 -8.34 -10.72 -16.98
C ARG A 360 -9.07 -10.05 -18.13
N LEU A 361 -9.72 -8.92 -17.84
CA LEU A 361 -10.22 -8.05 -18.88
C LEU A 361 -9.12 -7.14 -19.39
N LEU A 362 -8.93 -7.14 -20.70
CA LEU A 362 -7.99 -6.29 -21.40
C LEU A 362 -8.76 -5.51 -22.47
N ARG A 363 -8.33 -4.28 -22.72
CA ARG A 363 -8.86 -3.50 -23.84
C ARG A 363 -8.06 -3.87 -25.08
N THR A 364 -8.75 -3.92 -26.22
CA THR A 364 -8.11 -4.04 -27.53
C THR A 364 -7.69 -2.68 -28.09
N SER A 365 -8.21 -1.58 -27.52
CA SER A 365 -7.77 -0.23 -27.86
C SER A 365 -6.35 0.05 -27.34
N THR A 366 -5.49 0.47 -28.24
CA THR A 366 -4.13 0.95 -27.95
C THR A 366 -4.16 2.41 -27.48
N ALA A 367 -3.06 2.86 -26.86
CA ALA A 367 -2.89 4.27 -26.53
C ALA A 367 -2.84 5.13 -27.81
N ARG A 368 -2.37 4.56 -28.93
CA ARG A 368 -2.44 5.21 -30.25
C ARG A 368 -3.88 5.46 -30.70
N ASP A 369 -4.76 4.49 -30.53
CA ASP A 369 -6.19 4.65 -30.89
C ASP A 369 -6.82 5.77 -30.07
N VAL A 370 -6.49 5.86 -28.77
CA VAL A 370 -6.95 6.96 -27.91
C VAL A 370 -6.45 8.31 -28.42
N LEU A 371 -5.18 8.41 -28.82
CA LEU A 371 -4.64 9.64 -29.41
C LEU A 371 -5.36 9.99 -30.72
N GLN A 372 -5.63 9.02 -31.59
CA GLN A 372 -6.36 9.25 -32.83
C GLN A 372 -7.80 9.70 -32.59
N ASP A 373 -8.49 9.10 -31.63
CA ASP A 373 -9.85 9.49 -31.24
C ASP A 373 -9.89 10.92 -30.69
N LEU A 374 -8.90 11.31 -29.86
CA LEU A 374 -8.78 12.68 -29.36
C LEU A 374 -8.52 13.70 -30.48
N PHE A 375 -7.76 13.32 -31.50
CA PHE A 375 -7.45 14.18 -32.63
C PHE A 375 -8.68 14.42 -33.53
N ARG A 376 -9.62 13.46 -33.56
CA ARG A 376 -10.87 13.54 -34.34
C ARG A 376 -11.97 14.38 -33.67
N LEU A 377 -11.81 14.76 -32.40
CA LEU A 377 -12.78 15.63 -31.70
C LEU A 377 -12.85 17.02 -32.37
N PRO A 378 -13.99 17.73 -32.27
CA PRO A 378 -14.16 19.06 -32.88
C PRO A 378 -13.05 20.07 -32.51
N ASP A 379 -12.65 20.11 -31.23
CA ASP A 379 -11.55 20.96 -30.72
C ASP A 379 -10.20 20.21 -30.63
N GLY A 380 -10.16 18.99 -31.18
CA GLY A 380 -9.10 18.00 -30.96
C GLY A 380 -7.74 18.46 -31.45
N LYS A 381 -7.67 19.20 -32.55
CA LYS A 381 -6.41 19.68 -33.14
C LYS A 381 -5.75 20.79 -32.32
N GLN A 382 -6.52 21.76 -31.85
CA GLN A 382 -6.00 22.90 -31.08
C GLN A 382 -5.61 22.50 -29.66
N ARG A 383 -6.38 21.63 -29.01
CA ARG A 383 -6.16 21.18 -27.63
C ARG A 383 -5.60 19.77 -27.52
N PHE A 384 -4.97 19.26 -28.58
CA PHE A 384 -4.50 17.88 -28.66
C PHE A 384 -3.58 17.50 -27.50
N LYS A 385 -2.53 18.30 -27.27
CA LYS A 385 -1.54 18.02 -26.22
C LYS A 385 -2.15 18.02 -24.82
N GLU A 386 -3.01 19.00 -24.54
CA GLU A 386 -3.71 19.11 -23.25
C GLU A 386 -4.66 17.93 -23.02
N ASN A 387 -5.47 17.57 -24.02
CA ASN A 387 -6.41 16.45 -23.94
C ASN A 387 -5.69 15.10 -23.84
N ALA A 388 -4.59 14.91 -24.59
CA ALA A 388 -3.77 13.71 -24.54
C ALA A 388 -3.12 13.55 -23.16
N GLN A 389 -2.52 14.61 -22.61
CA GLN A 389 -1.97 14.60 -21.26
C GLN A 389 -3.05 14.28 -20.23
N LYS A 390 -4.20 14.96 -20.29
CA LYS A 390 -5.31 14.74 -19.36
C LYS A 390 -5.86 13.30 -19.40
N ARG A 391 -5.86 12.64 -20.58
CA ARG A 391 -6.44 11.30 -20.75
C ARG A 391 -5.45 10.16 -20.47
N LEU A 392 -4.18 10.32 -20.83
CA LEU A 392 -3.19 9.24 -20.75
C LEU A 392 -2.26 9.36 -19.54
N VAL A 393 -1.89 10.56 -19.09
CA VAL A 393 -0.98 10.71 -17.93
C VAL A 393 -1.68 10.24 -16.65
N GLY A 394 -1.01 9.38 -15.90
CA GLY A 394 -1.52 8.69 -14.73
C GLY A 394 -2.19 7.35 -15.02
N SER A 395 -2.53 7.06 -16.29
CA SER A 395 -3.11 5.77 -16.68
C SER A 395 -2.08 4.64 -16.69
N ILE A 396 -2.56 3.40 -16.66
CA ILE A 396 -1.71 2.21 -16.77
C ILE A 396 -1.94 1.58 -18.16
N VAL A 397 -0.86 1.35 -18.87
CA VAL A 397 -0.84 0.65 -20.16
C VAL A 397 -0.16 -0.71 -20.02
N LEU A 398 -0.60 -1.71 -20.78
CA LEU A 398 -0.01 -3.04 -20.83
C LEU A 398 0.62 -3.23 -22.21
N THR A 399 1.90 -3.60 -22.23
CA THR A 399 2.57 -4.01 -23.45
C THR A 399 2.44 -5.52 -23.61
N ARG A 400 1.80 -5.97 -24.69
CA ARG A 400 1.50 -7.41 -24.91
C ARG A 400 2.74 -8.25 -25.21
N TYR A 401 3.78 -7.66 -25.78
CA TYR A 401 4.99 -8.39 -26.16
C TYR A 401 5.76 -8.93 -24.94
N ASN A 402 5.70 -8.26 -23.78
CA ASN A 402 6.35 -8.70 -22.53
C ASN A 402 5.36 -8.86 -21.36
N ASN A 403 4.08 -8.60 -21.57
CA ASN A 403 2.99 -8.61 -20.59
C ASN A 403 3.27 -7.77 -19.32
N LYS A 404 4.01 -6.67 -19.44
CA LYS A 404 4.32 -5.76 -18.32
C LYS A 404 3.41 -4.54 -18.30
N PRO A 405 2.81 -4.21 -17.15
CA PRO A 405 2.10 -2.95 -16.98
C PRO A 405 3.09 -1.81 -16.72
N TYR A 406 2.86 -0.67 -17.36
CA TYR A 406 3.60 0.57 -17.17
C TYR A 406 2.64 1.70 -16.83
N ARG A 407 3.03 2.58 -15.91
CA ARG A 407 2.30 3.81 -15.65
C ARG A 407 2.81 4.88 -16.61
N VAL A 408 1.90 5.60 -17.25
CA VAL A 408 2.27 6.74 -18.08
C VAL A 408 2.46 7.94 -17.15
N ASP A 409 3.67 8.42 -16.99
CA ASP A 409 3.98 9.60 -16.16
C ASP A 409 4.05 10.88 -17.00
N ASP A 410 4.38 10.78 -18.29
CA ASP A 410 4.38 11.90 -19.23
C ASP A 410 4.22 11.41 -20.68
N ILE A 411 4.05 12.34 -21.62
CA ILE A 411 4.04 12.07 -23.06
C ILE A 411 5.10 12.96 -23.72
N ASP A 412 6.05 12.34 -24.39
CA ASP A 412 7.05 13.05 -25.19
C ASP A 412 6.51 13.26 -26.61
N PHE A 413 6.17 14.50 -26.92
CA PHE A 413 5.69 14.91 -28.25
C PHE A 413 6.82 15.32 -29.20
N ASN A 414 8.06 15.40 -28.73
CA ASN A 414 9.21 15.82 -29.53
C ASN A 414 9.92 14.62 -30.16
N SER A 415 9.86 13.46 -29.50
CA SER A 415 10.37 12.20 -30.01
C SER A 415 9.26 11.34 -30.65
N ASN A 416 9.68 10.42 -31.50
CA ASN A 416 8.82 9.52 -32.27
C ASN A 416 9.53 8.16 -32.49
N PRO A 417 8.87 7.15 -33.09
CA PRO A 417 9.51 5.84 -33.31
C PRO A 417 10.82 5.84 -34.11
N LEU A 418 11.09 6.87 -34.93
CA LEU A 418 12.35 7.02 -35.67
C LEU A 418 13.48 7.64 -34.83
N SER A 419 13.17 8.11 -33.61
CA SER A 419 14.18 8.59 -32.67
C SER A 419 15.05 7.43 -32.17
N THR A 420 16.31 7.74 -31.85
CA THR A 420 17.30 6.76 -31.37
C THR A 420 17.41 6.76 -29.85
N PHE A 421 17.78 5.61 -29.30
CA PHE A 421 18.17 5.46 -27.90
C PHE A 421 19.38 4.52 -27.78
N ASP A 422 20.08 4.58 -26.65
CA ASP A 422 21.23 3.71 -26.40
C ASP A 422 20.77 2.31 -25.99
N TRP A 423 21.10 1.32 -26.81
CA TRP A 423 20.88 -0.10 -26.56
C TRP A 423 22.22 -0.81 -26.41
N ASN A 424 22.64 -1.06 -25.16
CA ASN A 424 23.90 -1.73 -24.82
C ASN A 424 25.15 -1.05 -25.45
N GLY A 425 25.19 0.29 -25.49
CA GLY A 425 26.27 1.07 -26.06
C GLY A 425 26.13 1.35 -27.56
N THR A 426 25.05 0.88 -28.20
CA THR A 426 24.78 1.10 -29.62
C THR A 426 23.53 1.96 -29.80
N PRO A 427 23.59 3.11 -30.51
CA PRO A 427 22.41 3.91 -30.81
C PRO A 427 21.53 3.17 -31.83
N VAL A 428 20.30 2.84 -31.45
CA VAL A 428 19.33 2.14 -32.30
C VAL A 428 17.99 2.87 -32.28
N THR A 429 17.27 2.88 -33.40
CA THR A 429 15.92 3.45 -33.48
C THR A 429 14.90 2.55 -32.76
N TYR A 430 13.79 3.10 -32.27
CA TYR A 430 12.75 2.27 -31.66
C TYR A 430 12.18 1.25 -32.66
N VAL A 431 12.01 1.63 -33.93
CA VAL A 431 11.55 0.73 -35.00
C VAL A 431 12.49 -0.47 -35.16
N GLU A 432 13.79 -0.24 -35.27
CA GLU A 432 14.77 -1.32 -35.41
C GLU A 432 14.84 -2.21 -34.16
N TYR A 433 14.80 -1.61 -32.98
CA TYR A 433 14.81 -2.36 -31.72
C TYR A 433 13.64 -3.32 -31.61
N PHE A 434 12.41 -2.86 -31.89
CA PHE A 434 11.22 -3.70 -31.81
C PHE A 434 11.16 -4.76 -32.92
N LYS A 435 11.68 -4.45 -34.11
CA LYS A 435 11.81 -5.42 -35.20
C LYS A 435 12.83 -6.52 -34.86
N LYS A 436 14.00 -6.17 -34.31
CA LYS A 436 15.04 -7.14 -33.93
C LYS A 436 14.68 -7.96 -32.70
N SER A 437 14.16 -7.32 -31.65
CA SER A 437 13.93 -7.97 -30.35
C SER A 437 12.63 -8.75 -30.28
N TRP A 438 11.59 -8.30 -31.00
CA TRP A 438 10.22 -8.82 -30.85
C TRP A 438 9.55 -9.16 -32.18
N GLN A 439 10.23 -8.98 -33.33
CA GLN A 439 9.65 -9.18 -34.67
C GLN A 439 8.38 -8.36 -34.92
N LEU A 440 8.30 -7.16 -34.32
CA LEU A 440 7.15 -6.25 -34.45
C LEU A 440 7.47 -5.12 -35.43
N ASP A 441 6.51 -4.83 -36.31
CA ASP A 441 6.57 -3.71 -37.24
C ASP A 441 5.67 -2.56 -36.77
N ILE A 442 6.26 -1.37 -36.59
CA ILE A 442 5.55 -0.18 -36.12
C ILE A 442 5.00 0.56 -37.34
N LYS A 443 3.69 0.76 -37.40
CA LYS A 443 3.03 1.34 -38.58
C LYS A 443 3.02 2.87 -38.57
N ASP A 444 2.75 3.48 -37.43
CA ASP A 444 2.68 4.95 -37.32
C ASP A 444 4.02 5.51 -36.83
N HIS A 445 4.79 6.11 -37.72
CA HIS A 445 6.11 6.68 -37.37
C HIS A 445 6.03 8.12 -36.83
N LYS A 446 4.85 8.74 -36.81
CA LYS A 446 4.65 10.11 -36.32
C LYS A 446 4.02 10.16 -34.92
N GLN A 447 3.63 9.02 -34.37
CA GLN A 447 3.09 8.96 -33.01
C GLN A 447 4.11 9.45 -31.97
N PRO A 448 3.66 10.13 -30.90
CA PRO A 448 4.53 10.52 -29.78
C PRO A 448 4.97 9.29 -28.97
N LEU A 449 5.85 9.48 -28.00
CA LEU A 449 6.27 8.42 -27.08
C LEU A 449 5.60 8.59 -25.70
N LEU A 450 5.23 7.48 -25.06
CA LEU A 450 4.78 7.50 -23.66
C LEU A 450 6.00 7.35 -22.75
N VAL A 451 6.05 8.13 -21.68
CA VAL A 451 7.17 8.13 -20.73
C VAL A 451 6.73 7.50 -19.42
N ASN A 452 7.48 6.52 -18.95
CA ASN A 452 7.36 5.91 -17.63
C ASN A 452 8.65 6.17 -16.83
N ARG A 453 8.52 6.70 -15.61
CA ARG A 453 9.63 6.99 -14.70
C ARG A 453 9.47 6.10 -13.47
N PRO A 454 10.10 4.90 -13.47
CA PRO A 454 10.06 4.03 -12.30
C PRO A 454 10.57 4.76 -11.05
N LYS A 455 10.17 4.27 -9.87
CA LYS A 455 10.83 4.73 -8.64
C LYS A 455 12.23 4.12 -8.59
N PRO A 456 13.27 4.88 -8.19
CA PRO A 456 14.62 4.34 -8.03
C PRO A 456 14.58 3.18 -7.04
N ARG A 457 15.25 2.08 -7.38
CA ARG A 457 15.41 0.95 -6.45
C ARG A 457 16.32 1.39 -5.30
N ARG A 458 16.20 0.74 -4.12
CA ARG A 458 17.07 1.03 -2.96
C ARG A 458 18.55 0.97 -3.40
N GLY A 459 19.23 2.12 -3.44
CA GLY A 459 20.65 2.23 -3.81
C GLY A 459 20.95 2.91 -5.14
N GLU A 460 19.95 3.17 -6.00
CA GLU A 460 20.14 3.91 -7.26
C GLU A 460 19.78 5.40 -7.08
N THR A 461 20.63 6.29 -7.56
CA THR A 461 20.45 7.75 -7.46
C THR A 461 19.42 8.28 -8.47
N GLU A 462 19.26 7.59 -9.60
CA GLU A 462 18.31 7.93 -10.67
C GLU A 462 17.63 6.67 -11.21
N SER A 463 16.34 6.77 -11.51
CA SER A 463 15.62 5.71 -12.23
C SER A 463 15.78 5.92 -13.74
N GLN A 464 16.13 4.87 -14.47
CA GLN A 464 16.13 4.90 -15.93
C GLN A 464 14.73 5.24 -16.46
N MET A 465 14.66 6.28 -17.30
CA MET A 465 13.45 6.66 -18.01
C MET A 465 13.14 5.63 -19.09
N ILE A 466 11.90 5.15 -19.12
CA ILE A 466 11.43 4.16 -20.10
C ILE A 466 10.49 4.85 -21.06
N CYS A 467 10.81 4.83 -22.35
CA CYS A 467 9.94 5.31 -23.42
C CYS A 467 9.21 4.12 -24.07
N LEU A 468 7.91 4.28 -24.30
CA LEU A 468 7.03 3.24 -24.85
C LEU A 468 6.30 3.75 -26.09
N ILE A 469 6.11 2.86 -27.07
CA ILE A 469 5.38 3.16 -28.30
C ILE A 469 3.86 3.03 -28.06
N PRO A 470 3.04 4.09 -28.25
CA PRO A 470 1.60 4.05 -28.02
C PRO A 470 0.86 2.93 -28.77
N GLU A 471 1.30 2.59 -30.00
CA GLU A 471 0.75 1.51 -30.82
C GLU A 471 0.89 0.13 -30.18
N LEU A 472 1.95 -0.08 -29.38
CA LEU A 472 2.22 -1.35 -28.71
C LEU A 472 1.70 -1.36 -27.25
N CYS A 473 1.11 -0.26 -26.81
CA CYS A 473 0.63 -0.05 -25.45
C CYS A 473 -0.90 -0.15 -25.42
N PHE A 474 -1.43 -1.23 -24.86
CA PHE A 474 -2.87 -1.42 -24.72
C PHE A 474 -3.37 -0.76 -23.45
N MET A 475 -4.50 -0.07 -23.54
CA MET A 475 -5.12 0.55 -22.36
C MET A 475 -5.57 -0.53 -21.37
N THR A 476 -5.33 -0.33 -20.07
CA THR A 476 -5.76 -1.28 -19.04
C THR A 476 -6.85 -0.71 -18.14
N GLY A 477 -7.54 -1.62 -17.45
CA GLY A 477 -8.63 -1.29 -16.53
C GLY A 477 -9.95 -1.02 -17.26
N LEU A 478 -11.04 -1.33 -16.56
CA LEU A 478 -12.36 -0.82 -16.95
C LEU A 478 -12.42 0.64 -16.50
N THR A 479 -12.61 1.57 -17.43
CA THR A 479 -12.90 2.96 -17.07
C THR A 479 -14.23 3.01 -16.34
N ASP A 480 -14.44 4.03 -15.50
CA ASP A 480 -15.73 4.17 -14.79
C ASP A 480 -16.89 4.35 -15.78
N ASP A 481 -16.61 4.96 -16.95
CA ASP A 481 -17.55 4.99 -18.08
C ASP A 481 -18.01 3.56 -18.47
N ILE A 482 -17.07 2.64 -18.67
CA ILE A 482 -17.36 1.24 -19.04
C ILE A 482 -18.09 0.51 -17.91
N ARG A 483 -17.69 0.74 -16.64
CA ARG A 483 -18.34 0.14 -15.47
C ARG A 483 -19.76 0.61 -15.28
N SER A 484 -20.05 1.87 -15.62
CA SER A 484 -21.37 2.46 -15.51
C SER A 484 -22.34 1.97 -16.60
N ASP A 485 -21.82 1.45 -17.73
CA ASP A 485 -22.62 0.91 -18.81
C ASP A 485 -23.10 -0.51 -18.50
N THR A 486 -24.40 -0.62 -18.21
CA THR A 486 -25.07 -1.89 -17.90
C THR A 486 -25.06 -2.90 -19.05
N ARG A 487 -24.96 -2.45 -20.32
CA ARG A 487 -24.88 -3.35 -21.47
C ARG A 487 -23.50 -4.00 -21.52
N ILE A 488 -22.45 -3.20 -21.42
CA ILE A 488 -21.07 -3.70 -21.42
C ILE A 488 -20.85 -4.66 -20.25
N MET A 489 -21.29 -4.29 -19.04
CA MET A 489 -21.15 -5.15 -17.86
C MET A 489 -21.96 -6.44 -17.94
N ARG A 490 -23.09 -6.46 -18.68
CA ARG A 490 -23.86 -7.69 -18.92
C ARG A 490 -23.11 -8.64 -19.85
N ASP A 491 -22.55 -8.12 -20.94
CA ASP A 491 -21.76 -8.90 -21.89
C ASP A 491 -20.46 -9.40 -21.25
N ILE A 492 -19.81 -8.60 -20.41
CA ILE A 492 -18.67 -9.06 -19.61
C ILE A 492 -19.10 -10.18 -18.65
N ALA A 493 -20.26 -10.02 -17.99
CA ALA A 493 -20.75 -10.98 -17.01
C ALA A 493 -21.10 -12.33 -17.64
N SER A 494 -21.59 -12.37 -18.88
CA SER A 494 -21.91 -13.64 -19.56
C SER A 494 -20.66 -14.50 -19.79
N HIS A 495 -19.48 -13.89 -19.96
CA HIS A 495 -18.21 -14.59 -20.15
C HIS A 495 -17.44 -14.84 -18.85
N THR A 496 -17.58 -13.98 -17.84
CA THR A 496 -16.83 -14.07 -16.57
C THR A 496 -17.56 -14.85 -15.47
N ARG A 497 -18.90 -14.90 -15.50
CA ARG A 497 -19.69 -15.66 -14.52
C ARG A 497 -19.78 -17.12 -14.94
N ILE A 498 -18.82 -17.91 -14.49
CA ILE A 498 -18.79 -19.34 -14.75
C ILE A 498 -19.71 -20.08 -13.76
N LYS A 499 -20.59 -20.95 -14.27
CA LYS A 499 -21.40 -21.86 -13.45
C LYS A 499 -20.53 -22.87 -12.70
N PRO A 500 -20.91 -23.36 -11.50
CA PRO A 500 -20.10 -24.30 -10.71
C PRO A 500 -19.64 -25.55 -11.48
N THR A 501 -20.52 -26.16 -12.27
CA THR A 501 -20.20 -27.35 -13.08
C THR A 501 -19.12 -27.08 -14.12
N VAL A 502 -19.21 -25.94 -14.82
CA VAL A 502 -18.21 -25.53 -15.81
C VAL A 502 -16.88 -25.17 -15.13
N ARG A 503 -16.94 -24.58 -13.94
CA ARG A 503 -15.74 -24.26 -13.14
C ARG A 503 -14.99 -25.52 -12.73
N GLN A 504 -15.69 -26.55 -12.28
CA GLN A 504 -15.11 -27.86 -11.96
C GLN A 504 -14.50 -28.53 -13.21
N ALA A 505 -15.20 -28.52 -14.34
CA ALA A 505 -14.68 -29.06 -15.59
C ALA A 505 -13.40 -28.35 -16.06
N LYS A 506 -13.35 -27.01 -15.96
CA LYS A 506 -12.13 -26.25 -16.26
C LYS A 506 -10.97 -26.60 -15.32
N LEU A 507 -11.25 -26.85 -14.04
CA LEU A 507 -10.22 -27.26 -13.09
C LEU A 507 -9.66 -28.64 -13.45
N GLN A 508 -10.53 -29.57 -13.87
CA GLN A 508 -10.12 -30.86 -14.38
C GLN A 508 -9.21 -30.72 -15.62
N VAL A 509 -9.59 -29.89 -16.59
CA VAL A 509 -8.75 -29.61 -17.78
C VAL A 509 -7.38 -29.04 -17.38
N PHE A 510 -7.32 -28.17 -16.36
CA PHE A 510 -6.03 -27.68 -15.86
C PHE A 510 -5.17 -28.81 -15.28
N ILE A 511 -5.76 -29.68 -14.45
CA ILE A 511 -5.07 -30.86 -13.88
C ILE A 511 -4.56 -31.76 -15.01
N ASP A 512 -5.41 -32.08 -15.98
CA ASP A 512 -5.08 -32.93 -17.12
C ASP A 512 -3.93 -32.30 -17.94
N ASN A 513 -3.94 -30.98 -18.16
CA ASN A 513 -2.86 -30.28 -18.86
C ASN A 513 -1.52 -30.37 -18.12
N VAL A 514 -1.52 -30.27 -16.79
CA VAL A 514 -0.29 -30.44 -15.98
C VAL A 514 0.23 -31.87 -16.09
N LEU A 515 -0.65 -32.87 -15.97
CA LEU A 515 -0.28 -34.29 -15.99
C LEU A 515 0.15 -34.79 -17.38
N ASN A 516 -0.47 -34.29 -18.44
CA ASN A 516 -0.21 -34.68 -19.82
C ASN A 516 0.95 -33.93 -20.47
N THR A 517 1.46 -32.85 -19.84
CA THR A 517 2.63 -32.11 -20.32
C THR A 517 3.90 -32.65 -19.64
N PRO A 518 4.78 -33.41 -20.31
CA PRO A 518 5.90 -34.08 -19.64
C PRO A 518 6.87 -33.11 -18.96
N ALA A 519 7.13 -31.94 -19.56
CA ALA A 519 7.99 -30.92 -18.98
C ALA A 519 7.40 -30.34 -17.68
N ALA A 520 6.08 -30.10 -17.65
CA ALA A 520 5.38 -29.62 -16.47
C ALA A 520 5.38 -30.67 -15.35
N ARG A 521 5.07 -31.93 -15.68
CA ARG A 521 5.07 -33.05 -14.73
C ARG A 521 6.45 -33.29 -14.12
N ARG A 522 7.53 -33.16 -14.91
CA ARG A 522 8.91 -33.30 -14.42
C ARG A 522 9.24 -32.38 -13.24
N HIS A 523 8.76 -31.14 -13.27
CA HIS A 523 8.98 -30.21 -12.16
C HIS A 523 8.39 -30.67 -10.81
N LEU A 524 7.38 -31.56 -10.83
CA LEU A 524 6.85 -32.21 -9.62
C LEU A 524 7.65 -33.46 -9.29
N THR A 525 7.81 -34.36 -10.26
CA THR A 525 8.43 -35.68 -10.05
C THR A 525 9.90 -35.58 -9.64
N ASP A 526 10.65 -34.58 -10.15
CA ASP A 526 12.03 -34.32 -9.75
C ASP A 526 12.16 -34.06 -8.25
N TRP A 527 11.10 -33.56 -7.61
CA TRP A 527 11.02 -33.29 -6.18
C TRP A 527 10.23 -34.34 -5.40
N GLY A 528 9.86 -35.46 -6.03
CA GLY A 528 9.03 -36.51 -5.42
C GLY A 528 7.60 -36.06 -5.12
N LEU A 529 7.14 -34.99 -5.78
CA LEU A 529 5.77 -34.50 -5.66
C LEU A 529 4.91 -35.10 -6.76
N ASP A 530 3.62 -35.30 -6.46
CA ASP A 530 2.62 -35.67 -7.44
C ASP A 530 1.38 -34.80 -7.30
N LEU A 531 0.67 -34.58 -8.40
CA LEU A 531 -0.58 -33.83 -8.42
C LEU A 531 -1.75 -34.80 -8.51
N SER A 532 -2.70 -34.69 -7.60
CA SER A 532 -3.93 -35.51 -7.64
C SER A 532 -4.62 -35.36 -9.01
N PRO A 533 -5.04 -36.48 -9.64
CA PRO A 533 -5.72 -36.45 -10.94
C PRO A 533 -7.15 -35.93 -10.86
N LYS A 534 -7.69 -35.70 -9.65
CA LYS A 534 -9.04 -35.18 -9.43
C LYS A 534 -9.03 -34.04 -8.41
N PRO A 535 -9.98 -33.09 -8.51
CA PRO A 535 -10.21 -32.09 -7.48
C PRO A 535 -10.41 -32.72 -6.10
N TYR A 536 -10.00 -32.00 -5.06
CA TYR A 536 -10.16 -32.42 -3.69
C TYR A 536 -11.64 -32.49 -3.30
N GLU A 537 -12.08 -33.63 -2.77
CA GLU A 537 -13.45 -33.85 -2.28
C GLU A 537 -13.46 -33.74 -0.75
N THR A 538 -14.47 -33.05 -0.22
CA THR A 538 -14.63 -32.87 1.24
C THR A 538 -16.10 -32.87 1.62
N TYR A 539 -16.37 -33.08 2.91
CA TYR A 539 -17.72 -33.15 3.45
C TYR A 539 -18.18 -31.78 3.96
N GLY A 540 -19.21 -31.23 3.33
CA GLY A 540 -19.92 -30.05 3.81
C GLY A 540 -21.11 -30.41 4.70
N ARG A 541 -21.50 -29.50 5.59
CA ARG A 541 -22.76 -29.59 6.35
C ARG A 541 -23.71 -28.49 5.90
N THR A 542 -24.97 -28.86 5.65
CA THR A 542 -26.04 -27.89 5.37
C THR A 542 -26.71 -27.48 6.68
N MET A 543 -26.67 -26.19 7.02
CA MET A 543 -27.38 -25.68 8.20
C MET A 543 -28.89 -25.70 7.99
N THR A 544 -29.64 -25.93 9.06
CA THR A 544 -31.11 -25.83 9.06
C THR A 544 -31.54 -24.39 8.80
N ALA A 545 -32.60 -24.20 8.01
CA ALA A 545 -33.14 -22.87 7.76
C ALA A 545 -33.71 -22.25 9.04
N ASP A 546 -33.30 -21.01 9.33
CA ASP A 546 -33.80 -20.24 10.46
C ASP A 546 -35.22 -19.70 10.22
N ARG A 547 -35.80 -19.13 11.27
CA ARG A 547 -37.06 -18.39 11.21
C ARG A 547 -36.79 -16.90 11.43
N ILE A 548 -37.58 -16.06 10.78
CA ILE A 548 -37.62 -14.62 11.05
C ILE A 548 -38.88 -14.27 11.83
N VAL A 549 -38.80 -13.21 12.63
CA VAL A 549 -39.93 -12.63 13.37
C VAL A 549 -40.33 -11.31 12.74
N LEU A 550 -41.62 -11.18 12.41
CA LEU A 550 -42.24 -10.00 11.80
C LEU A 550 -43.22 -9.34 12.78
N GLY A 551 -43.91 -8.29 12.33
CA GLY A 551 -44.88 -7.55 13.14
C GLY A 551 -45.98 -8.44 13.70
N GLY A 552 -46.41 -8.12 14.92
CA GLY A 552 -47.41 -8.93 15.64
C GLY A 552 -46.90 -10.29 16.12
N GLY A 553 -45.57 -10.50 16.16
CA GLY A 553 -44.97 -11.76 16.60
C GLY A 553 -45.06 -12.89 15.56
N LYS A 554 -45.37 -12.57 14.31
CA LYS A 554 -45.49 -13.56 13.25
C LYS A 554 -44.13 -14.17 12.89
N GLU A 555 -43.98 -15.46 13.11
CA GLU A 555 -42.80 -16.21 12.67
C GLU A 555 -42.97 -16.73 11.23
N VAL A 556 -41.92 -16.60 10.42
CA VAL A 556 -41.89 -17.12 9.04
C VAL A 556 -40.60 -17.92 8.84
N PRO A 557 -40.69 -19.17 8.32
CA PRO A 557 -39.50 -19.94 7.98
C PRO A 557 -38.78 -19.33 6.77
N VAL A 558 -37.46 -19.24 6.86
CA VAL A 558 -36.63 -18.81 5.73
C VAL A 558 -36.60 -19.92 4.68
N SER A 559 -36.74 -19.55 3.40
CA SER A 559 -36.69 -20.53 2.32
C SER A 559 -35.31 -21.19 2.20
N ALA A 560 -35.22 -22.36 1.58
CA ALA A 560 -33.95 -23.05 1.33
C ALA A 560 -32.93 -22.23 0.50
N LYS A 561 -33.38 -21.16 -0.15
CA LYS A 561 -32.54 -20.21 -0.90
C LYS A 561 -32.11 -19.00 -0.06
N ALA A 562 -32.39 -18.99 1.24
CA ALA A 562 -32.18 -17.87 2.15
C ALA A 562 -32.84 -16.56 1.68
N ASP A 563 -34.05 -16.65 1.11
CA ASP A 563 -34.84 -15.48 0.68
C ASP A 563 -36.23 -15.45 1.35
N TRP A 564 -36.58 -14.28 1.89
CA TRP A 564 -37.87 -13.95 2.53
C TRP A 564 -38.40 -12.59 2.05
N SER A 565 -37.94 -12.12 0.89
CA SER A 565 -38.33 -10.80 0.33
C SER A 565 -39.85 -10.64 0.21
N ARG A 566 -40.55 -11.72 -0.16
CA ARG A 566 -42.02 -11.74 -0.26
C ARG A 566 -42.68 -11.49 1.10
N ASP A 567 -42.20 -12.14 2.16
CA ASP A 567 -42.78 -12.02 3.50
C ASP A 567 -42.48 -10.65 4.11
N ALA A 568 -41.23 -10.17 3.97
CA ALA A 568 -40.83 -8.85 4.43
C ALA A 568 -41.61 -7.70 3.75
N THR A 569 -42.12 -7.91 2.53
CA THR A 569 -42.81 -6.85 1.76
C THR A 569 -44.33 -6.92 1.82
N ASN A 570 -44.91 -8.01 2.34
CA ASN A 570 -46.36 -8.23 2.42
C ASN A 570 -46.87 -8.44 3.85
N CYS A 571 -46.00 -8.38 4.85
CA CYS A 571 -46.37 -8.45 6.27
C CYS A 571 -46.02 -7.14 6.98
N ALA A 572 -46.63 -6.93 8.15
CA ALA A 572 -46.24 -5.85 9.03
C ALA A 572 -44.77 -5.97 9.47
N LEU A 573 -44.07 -4.84 9.54
CA LEU A 573 -42.69 -4.78 10.04
C LEU A 573 -42.67 -5.14 11.54
N PHE A 574 -41.55 -5.69 12.02
CA PHE A 574 -41.36 -6.04 13.43
C PHE A 574 -41.57 -4.83 14.37
N HIS A 575 -40.97 -3.68 14.06
CA HIS A 575 -41.20 -2.42 14.75
C HIS A 575 -41.32 -1.25 13.75
N PRO A 576 -42.53 -0.91 13.29
CA PRO A 576 -42.74 0.19 12.36
C PRO A 576 -42.68 1.57 13.04
N ILE A 577 -42.27 2.60 12.28
CA ILE A 577 -42.35 4.01 12.69
C ILE A 577 -43.12 4.78 11.62
N ASN A 578 -44.17 5.51 12.03
CA ASN A 578 -44.96 6.33 11.13
C ASN A 578 -44.19 7.58 10.68
N VAL A 579 -44.38 7.96 9.41
CA VAL A 579 -43.75 9.13 8.80
C VAL A 579 -44.78 10.25 8.66
N ASN A 580 -44.76 11.18 9.60
CA ASN A 580 -45.73 12.27 9.73
C ASN A 580 -45.29 13.56 9.03
N LYS A 581 -43.98 13.86 9.04
CA LYS A 581 -43.42 15.02 8.35
C LYS A 581 -42.23 14.60 7.50
N TRP A 582 -42.36 14.77 6.19
CA TRP A 582 -41.30 14.48 5.24
C TRP A 582 -41.49 15.30 3.98
N MET A 583 -40.45 15.39 3.17
CA MET A 583 -40.47 16.19 1.96
C MET A 583 -39.86 15.44 0.79
N ILE A 584 -40.22 15.84 -0.43
CA ILE A 584 -39.66 15.32 -1.67
C ILE A 584 -39.16 16.44 -2.57
N ILE A 585 -37.88 16.35 -2.95
CA ILE A 585 -37.22 17.22 -3.92
C ILE A 585 -37.18 16.52 -5.27
N PHE A 586 -37.60 17.19 -6.34
CA PHE A 586 -37.62 16.61 -7.68
C PHE A 586 -37.49 17.70 -8.75
N THR A 587 -37.30 17.32 -10.01
CA THR A 587 -37.29 18.28 -11.12
C THR A 587 -38.69 18.43 -11.70
N GLN A 588 -39.00 19.56 -12.34
CA GLN A 588 -40.32 19.77 -12.95
C GLN A 588 -40.74 18.63 -13.91
N LYS A 589 -39.77 18.02 -14.60
CA LYS A 589 -39.99 16.90 -15.53
C LYS A 589 -40.50 15.63 -14.84
N ASP A 590 -40.13 15.42 -13.57
CA ASP A 590 -40.47 14.20 -12.82
C ASP A 590 -41.78 14.33 -12.01
N SER A 591 -42.49 15.46 -12.09
CA SER A 591 -43.67 15.75 -11.25
C SER A 591 -44.73 14.65 -11.28
N ALA A 592 -45.13 14.20 -12.48
CA ALA A 592 -46.15 13.15 -12.62
C ALA A 592 -45.70 11.81 -12.00
N LYS A 593 -44.41 11.46 -12.14
CA LYS A 593 -43.83 10.26 -11.53
C LYS A 593 -43.75 10.36 -10.02
N VAL A 594 -43.52 11.55 -9.48
CA VAL A 594 -43.53 11.80 -8.04
C VAL A 594 -44.91 11.52 -7.46
N ASP A 595 -45.98 11.95 -8.13
CA ASP A 595 -47.35 11.69 -7.69
C ASP A 595 -47.68 10.19 -7.70
N GLU A 596 -47.29 9.49 -8.77
CA GLU A 596 -47.44 8.03 -8.87
C GLU A 596 -46.64 7.31 -7.77
N PHE A 597 -45.40 7.74 -7.53
CA PHE A 597 -44.54 7.21 -6.49
C PHE A 597 -45.14 7.39 -5.10
N ILE A 598 -45.64 8.59 -4.76
CA ILE A 598 -46.27 8.87 -3.45
C ILE A 598 -47.52 8.00 -3.26
N LYS A 599 -48.36 7.89 -4.29
CA LYS A 599 -49.55 7.04 -4.26
C LYS A 599 -49.19 5.58 -4.01
N CYS A 600 -48.18 5.07 -4.73
CA CYS A 600 -47.70 3.70 -4.56
C CYS A 600 -47.08 3.49 -3.17
N LEU A 601 -46.26 4.42 -2.69
CA LEU A 601 -45.61 4.37 -1.38
C LEU A 601 -46.63 4.29 -0.24
N LYS A 602 -47.68 5.12 -0.27
CA LYS A 602 -48.77 5.08 0.71
C LYS A 602 -49.53 3.76 0.70
N ALA A 603 -49.76 3.18 -0.48
CA ALA A 603 -50.45 1.90 -0.61
C ALA A 603 -49.62 0.73 -0.04
N VAL A 604 -48.31 0.68 -0.34
CA VAL A 604 -47.45 -0.42 0.11
C VAL A 604 -47.12 -0.35 1.61
N THR A 605 -46.95 0.85 2.15
CA THR A 605 -46.59 1.04 3.57
C THR A 605 -47.71 0.64 4.52
N ARG A 606 -48.98 0.88 4.13
CA ARG A 606 -50.15 0.42 4.90
C ARG A 606 -50.14 -1.09 5.12
N MET A 607 -49.77 -1.88 4.10
CA MET A 607 -49.64 -3.34 4.23
C MET A 607 -48.48 -3.75 5.15
N MET A 608 -47.44 -2.91 5.22
CA MET A 608 -46.27 -3.10 6.10
C MET A 608 -46.52 -2.60 7.53
N GLY A 609 -47.73 -2.16 7.87
CA GLY A 609 -48.09 -1.77 9.23
C GLY A 609 -47.63 -0.37 9.64
N PHE A 610 -47.33 0.53 8.69
CA PHE A 610 -47.01 1.93 8.97
C PHE A 610 -47.54 2.89 7.91
N THR A 611 -47.62 4.17 8.24
CA THR A 611 -48.21 5.18 7.37
C THR A 611 -47.23 6.27 6.98
N PHE A 612 -47.47 6.85 5.81
CA PHE A 612 -46.83 8.08 5.33
C PHE A 612 -47.90 9.16 5.19
N ALA A 613 -47.66 10.32 5.80
CA ALA A 613 -48.39 11.56 5.53
C ALA A 613 -48.13 12.06 4.11
N ASP A 614 -48.87 13.08 3.66
CA ASP A 614 -48.54 13.79 2.43
C ASP A 614 -47.21 14.55 2.58
N PRO A 615 -46.30 14.47 1.59
CA PRO A 615 -45.03 15.17 1.65
C PRO A 615 -45.16 16.64 1.28
N ASP A 616 -44.27 17.46 1.81
CA ASP A 616 -43.96 18.77 1.25
C ASP A 616 -43.20 18.59 -0.08
N LYS A 617 -43.79 19.05 -1.18
CA LYS A 617 -43.23 18.91 -2.53
C LYS A 617 -42.44 20.15 -2.90
N HIS A 618 -41.16 19.99 -3.25
CA HIS A 618 -40.32 21.09 -3.70
C HIS A 618 -39.64 20.79 -5.03
N VAL A 619 -39.75 21.74 -5.95
CA VAL A 619 -39.14 21.63 -7.28
C VAL A 619 -37.73 22.21 -7.24
N ALA A 620 -36.75 21.40 -7.58
CA ALA A 620 -35.39 21.85 -7.84
C ALA A 620 -35.34 22.65 -9.14
N ARG A 621 -34.63 23.79 -9.11
CA ARG A 621 -34.47 24.68 -10.27
C ARG A 621 -33.87 23.96 -11.48
N ASP A 622 -32.92 23.06 -11.24
CA ASP A 622 -32.19 22.34 -12.28
C ASP A 622 -31.67 20.98 -11.76
N GLU A 623 -31.03 20.23 -12.66
CA GLU A 623 -30.50 18.90 -12.38
C GLU A 623 -29.12 18.91 -11.68
N THR A 624 -28.59 20.09 -11.34
CA THR A 624 -27.25 20.28 -10.79
C THR A 624 -27.19 20.00 -9.28
N PRO A 625 -26.01 19.68 -8.73
CA PRO A 625 -25.84 19.53 -7.28
C PRO A 625 -26.34 20.77 -6.50
N THR A 626 -26.03 21.96 -6.99
CA THR A 626 -26.44 23.25 -6.38
C THR A 626 -27.95 23.45 -6.41
N GLY A 627 -28.63 23.04 -7.49
CA GLY A 627 -30.09 23.13 -7.60
C GLY A 627 -30.81 22.36 -6.50
N TYR A 628 -30.38 21.12 -6.24
CA TYR A 628 -30.94 20.29 -5.16
C TYR A 628 -30.59 20.82 -3.77
N VAL A 629 -29.34 21.23 -3.55
CA VAL A 629 -28.89 21.80 -2.26
C VAL A 629 -29.70 23.06 -1.92
N ASN A 630 -29.91 23.95 -2.88
CA ASN A 630 -30.69 25.17 -2.67
C ASN A 630 -32.18 24.87 -2.43
N ALA A 631 -32.76 23.89 -3.12
CA ALA A 631 -34.14 23.47 -2.89
C ALA A 631 -34.34 22.90 -1.47
N ILE A 632 -33.36 22.14 -0.96
CA ILE A 632 -33.40 21.64 0.43
C ILE A 632 -33.23 22.80 1.42
N LYS A 633 -32.24 23.69 1.23
CA LYS A 633 -31.99 24.82 2.13
C LYS A 633 -33.13 25.84 2.15
N GLY A 634 -33.83 26.03 1.04
CA GLY A 634 -34.99 26.91 0.92
C GLY A 634 -36.31 26.32 1.43
N SER A 635 -36.27 25.17 2.09
CA SER A 635 -37.44 24.45 2.61
C SER A 635 -37.37 24.29 4.13
N ASN A 636 -38.45 23.82 4.76
CA ASN A 636 -38.51 23.51 6.19
C ASN A 636 -37.88 22.15 6.55
N ALA A 637 -36.74 21.84 5.93
CA ALA A 637 -36.07 20.53 6.02
C ALA A 637 -35.81 20.08 7.46
N SER A 638 -35.51 21.00 8.38
CA SER A 638 -35.22 20.72 9.80
C SER A 638 -36.38 20.10 10.59
N GLN A 639 -37.62 20.22 10.10
CA GLN A 639 -38.80 19.62 10.74
C GLN A 639 -39.16 18.25 10.18
N CYS A 640 -38.46 17.78 9.14
CA CYS A 640 -38.74 16.51 8.49
C CYS A 640 -38.03 15.34 9.18
N GLN A 641 -38.71 14.20 9.28
CA GLN A 641 -38.10 12.93 9.69
C GLN A 641 -37.16 12.38 8.60
N ILE A 642 -37.50 12.62 7.32
CA ILE A 642 -36.74 12.15 6.17
C ILE A 642 -36.91 13.08 4.96
N ILE A 643 -35.83 13.24 4.19
CA ILE A 643 -35.81 14.00 2.93
C ILE A 643 -35.66 13.02 1.77
N VAL A 644 -36.58 13.03 0.82
CA VAL A 644 -36.49 12.23 -0.40
C VAL A 644 -36.05 13.10 -1.56
N CYS A 645 -35.08 12.66 -2.36
CA CYS A 645 -34.63 13.36 -3.56
C CYS A 645 -34.82 12.44 -4.76
N MET A 646 -35.78 12.76 -5.63
CA MET A 646 -35.94 12.09 -6.91
C MET A 646 -35.02 12.72 -7.94
N THR A 647 -34.11 11.93 -8.52
CA THR A 647 -33.10 12.41 -9.46
C THR A 647 -33.27 11.80 -10.85
N PRO A 648 -33.06 12.58 -11.93
CA PRO A 648 -33.15 12.10 -13.30
C PRO A 648 -31.89 11.37 -13.76
N GLY A 649 -32.02 10.62 -14.87
CA GLY A 649 -30.93 9.94 -15.57
C GLY A 649 -30.89 8.42 -15.38
N SER A 650 -30.29 7.72 -16.35
CA SER A 650 -30.07 6.26 -16.31
C SER A 650 -28.89 5.86 -15.42
N SER A 651 -27.87 6.71 -15.31
CA SER A 651 -26.72 6.55 -14.42
C SER A 651 -26.78 7.48 -13.20
N GLN A 652 -26.16 7.06 -12.10
CA GLN A 652 -26.08 7.87 -10.88
C GLN A 652 -24.96 8.89 -11.03
N ARG A 653 -25.31 10.18 -10.95
CA ARG A 653 -24.33 11.27 -10.85
C ARG A 653 -23.80 11.38 -9.42
N GLU A 654 -22.54 10.98 -9.21
CA GLU A 654 -21.89 10.98 -7.90
C GLU A 654 -21.75 12.37 -7.30
N ASP A 655 -21.44 13.39 -8.10
CA ASP A 655 -21.32 14.78 -7.65
C ASP A 655 -22.61 15.29 -6.98
N ARG A 656 -23.76 15.01 -7.60
CA ARG A 656 -25.09 15.35 -7.07
C ARG A 656 -25.43 14.53 -5.84
N TYR A 657 -25.19 13.21 -5.88
CA TYR A 657 -25.46 12.32 -4.75
C TYR A 657 -24.66 12.73 -3.51
N ASN A 658 -23.36 12.99 -3.68
CA ASN A 658 -22.44 13.38 -2.62
C ASN A 658 -22.82 14.75 -2.02
N ALA A 659 -23.24 15.71 -2.85
CA ALA A 659 -23.70 17.02 -2.38
C ALA A 659 -24.95 16.91 -1.50
N ILE A 660 -25.96 16.13 -1.93
CA ILE A 660 -27.18 15.87 -1.15
C ILE A 660 -26.83 15.17 0.17
N LYS A 661 -26.00 14.12 0.12
CA LYS A 661 -25.63 13.35 1.31
C LYS A 661 -24.82 14.16 2.31
N ARG A 662 -23.87 14.97 1.84
CA ARG A 662 -23.09 15.88 2.68
C ARG A 662 -23.98 16.90 3.38
N LEU A 663 -24.92 17.51 2.67
CA LEU A 663 -25.87 18.45 3.28
C LEU A 663 -26.72 17.75 4.35
N CYS A 664 -27.37 16.65 4.00
CA CYS A 664 -28.29 15.98 4.92
C CYS A 664 -27.60 15.41 6.16
N TYR A 665 -26.44 14.75 6.01
CA TYR A 665 -25.78 14.07 7.13
C TYR A 665 -24.78 14.94 7.90
N CYS A 666 -24.05 15.84 7.23
CA CYS A 666 -23.01 16.62 7.90
C CYS A 666 -23.49 18.01 8.36
N GLU A 667 -24.43 18.63 7.64
CA GLU A 667 -24.92 19.97 7.98
C GLU A 667 -26.26 19.93 8.73
N LEU A 668 -27.21 19.08 8.30
CA LEU A 668 -28.57 19.05 8.86
C LEU A 668 -28.81 17.95 9.91
N GLY A 669 -28.09 16.83 9.84
CA GLY A 669 -28.32 15.67 10.71
C GLY A 669 -29.62 14.90 10.44
N ILE A 670 -30.09 14.87 9.19
CA ILE A 670 -31.40 14.32 8.79
C ILE A 670 -31.25 13.14 7.84
N ALA A 671 -32.10 12.13 8.02
CA ALA A 671 -32.18 10.98 7.13
C ALA A 671 -32.51 11.40 5.69
N SER A 672 -31.82 10.82 4.70
CA SER A 672 -32.09 11.10 3.29
C SER A 672 -32.20 9.85 2.42
N GLN A 673 -33.14 9.85 1.48
CA GLN A 673 -33.34 8.81 0.47
C GLN A 673 -33.23 9.41 -0.93
N VAL A 674 -32.35 8.87 -1.76
CA VAL A 674 -32.25 9.25 -3.18
C VAL A 674 -32.95 8.18 -4.01
N VAL A 675 -33.83 8.59 -4.91
CA VAL A 675 -34.60 7.70 -5.78
C VAL A 675 -34.35 8.11 -7.23
N ARG A 676 -33.99 7.17 -8.10
CA ARG A 676 -33.78 7.48 -9.52
C ARG A 676 -35.09 7.35 -10.28
N SER A 677 -35.51 8.40 -10.98
CA SER A 677 -36.77 8.37 -11.74
C SER A 677 -36.76 7.36 -12.88
N TYR A 678 -35.57 6.98 -13.38
CA TYR A 678 -35.39 5.90 -14.36
C TYR A 678 -35.67 4.49 -13.80
N THR A 679 -35.51 4.29 -12.49
CA THR A 679 -35.77 2.97 -11.86
C THR A 679 -37.25 2.73 -11.58
N LEU A 680 -38.05 3.78 -11.62
CA LEU A 680 -39.49 3.76 -11.42
C LEU A 680 -40.21 3.62 -12.77
N THR A 681 -40.24 2.40 -13.29
CA THR A 681 -41.07 2.03 -14.45
C THR A 681 -42.38 1.45 -13.96
N GLU A 682 -43.47 1.59 -14.71
CA GLU A 682 -44.81 1.08 -14.36
C GLU A 682 -44.77 -0.39 -13.88
N ALA A 683 -44.13 -1.28 -14.65
CA ALA A 683 -43.98 -2.71 -14.30
C ALA A 683 -43.19 -3.00 -13.00
N LYS A 684 -42.37 -2.06 -12.52
CA LYS A 684 -41.50 -2.23 -11.34
C LYS A 684 -41.86 -1.29 -10.19
N MET A 685 -42.79 -0.36 -10.38
CA MET A 685 -43.13 0.69 -9.42
C MET A 685 -43.39 0.12 -8.03
N ARG A 686 -44.28 -0.88 -7.94
CA ARG A 686 -44.65 -1.52 -6.66
C ARG A 686 -43.47 -2.19 -5.96
N SER A 687 -42.71 -3.04 -6.65
CA SER A 687 -41.61 -3.80 -6.03
C SER A 687 -40.44 -2.91 -5.62
N VAL A 688 -40.17 -1.85 -6.39
CA VAL A 688 -39.16 -0.84 -6.04
C VAL A 688 -39.64 0.01 -4.85
N CYS A 689 -40.91 0.45 -4.84
CA CYS A 689 -41.48 1.19 -3.71
C CYS A 689 -41.47 0.39 -2.41
N GLN A 690 -41.79 -0.92 -2.44
CA GLN A 690 -41.72 -1.78 -1.27
C GLN A 690 -40.30 -1.80 -0.66
N LYS A 691 -39.26 -1.93 -1.49
CA LYS A 691 -37.86 -1.92 -1.02
C LYS A 691 -37.43 -0.55 -0.51
N ILE A 692 -37.85 0.52 -1.18
CA ILE A 692 -37.60 1.90 -0.72
C ILE A 692 -38.29 2.16 0.62
N ALA A 693 -39.54 1.70 0.80
CA ALA A 693 -40.29 1.85 2.05
C ALA A 693 -39.57 1.19 3.23
N ILE A 694 -39.11 -0.05 3.07
CA ILE A 694 -38.32 -0.75 4.09
C ILE A 694 -37.04 0.03 4.39
N GLN A 695 -36.31 0.48 3.36
CA GLN A 695 -35.08 1.25 3.54
C GLN A 695 -35.32 2.58 4.27
N MET A 696 -36.40 3.29 3.94
CA MET A 696 -36.79 4.53 4.61
C MET A 696 -37.17 4.30 6.07
N SER A 697 -37.92 3.21 6.35
CA SER A 697 -38.24 2.77 7.71
C SER A 697 -36.97 2.54 8.53
N CYS A 698 -35.99 1.80 8.01
CA CYS A 698 -34.70 1.58 8.70
C CYS A 698 -33.98 2.91 9.02
N LYS A 699 -33.99 3.87 8.09
CA LYS A 699 -33.28 5.15 8.26
C LYS A 699 -33.84 6.04 9.36
N ILE A 700 -35.10 5.86 9.71
CA ILE A 700 -35.76 6.61 10.79
C ILE A 700 -35.84 5.79 12.09
N GLY A 701 -35.23 4.60 12.14
CA GLY A 701 -35.15 3.74 13.32
C GLY A 701 -36.13 2.57 13.37
N GLY A 702 -36.93 2.38 12.32
CA GLY A 702 -37.83 1.23 12.19
C GLY A 702 -37.06 -0.09 12.01
N GLN A 703 -37.67 -1.19 12.45
CA GLN A 703 -37.06 -2.52 12.44
C GLN A 703 -37.91 -3.44 11.55
N PRO A 704 -37.41 -3.86 10.38
CA PRO A 704 -38.22 -4.64 9.44
C PRO A 704 -38.56 -6.05 9.94
N TRP A 705 -37.56 -6.77 10.45
CA TRP A 705 -37.67 -8.13 10.98
C TRP A 705 -36.60 -8.36 12.05
N ALA A 706 -36.74 -9.43 12.82
CA ALA A 706 -35.77 -9.89 13.81
C ALA A 706 -35.45 -11.39 13.63
N LEU A 707 -34.35 -11.83 14.24
CA LEU A 707 -33.97 -13.24 14.31
C LEU A 707 -34.05 -13.74 15.76
N PRO A 708 -34.41 -15.01 16.00
CA PRO A 708 -34.36 -15.61 17.32
C PRO A 708 -32.91 -15.88 17.71
N ILE A 709 -32.26 -14.92 18.37
CA ILE A 709 -30.87 -15.05 18.83
C ILE A 709 -30.85 -15.79 20.18
N PRO A 710 -30.15 -16.94 20.30
CA PRO A 710 -30.20 -17.78 21.50
C PRO A 710 -29.41 -17.19 22.69
N PHE A 711 -28.53 -16.23 22.44
CA PHE A 711 -27.67 -15.62 23.46
C PHE A 711 -28.41 -14.49 24.20
N LYS A 712 -28.45 -14.56 25.52
CA LYS A 712 -28.94 -13.44 26.35
C LYS A 712 -27.83 -12.39 26.51
N SER A 713 -28.19 -11.11 26.40
CA SER A 713 -27.26 -9.98 26.62
C SER A 713 -26.00 -10.03 25.74
N CYS A 714 -26.18 -10.35 24.46
CA CYS A 714 -25.10 -10.38 23.48
C CYS A 714 -25.06 -9.07 22.68
N MET A 715 -23.87 -8.55 22.43
CA MET A 715 -23.62 -7.43 21.52
C MET A 715 -22.79 -7.92 20.33
N ILE A 716 -23.34 -7.81 19.13
CA ILE A 716 -22.66 -8.12 17.87
C ILE A 716 -22.03 -6.85 17.33
N VAL A 717 -20.72 -6.89 17.09
CA VAL A 717 -19.95 -5.78 16.53
C VAL A 717 -19.38 -6.17 15.17
N GLY A 718 -19.61 -5.32 14.16
CA GLY A 718 -19.01 -5.42 12.84
C GLY A 718 -18.08 -4.25 12.59
N ILE A 719 -16.89 -4.52 12.05
CA ILE A 719 -15.88 -3.51 11.75
C ILE A 719 -15.39 -3.74 10.32
N ASP A 720 -15.33 -2.68 9.54
CA ASP A 720 -14.81 -2.71 8.18
C ASP A 720 -13.94 -1.47 7.90
N VAL A 721 -12.93 -1.63 7.05
CA VAL A 721 -12.01 -0.56 6.65
C VAL A 721 -12.14 -0.33 5.15
N TYR A 722 -12.50 0.90 4.79
CA TYR A 722 -12.59 1.34 3.41
C TYR A 722 -11.40 2.23 3.02
N HIS A 723 -10.76 1.89 1.91
CA HIS A 723 -9.70 2.70 1.32
C HIS A 723 -10.24 3.46 0.10
N ASP A 724 -10.32 4.79 0.21
CA ASP A 724 -10.75 5.65 -0.90
C ASP A 724 -9.66 5.70 -1.99
N PRO A 725 -9.93 5.20 -3.21
CA PRO A 725 -8.96 5.23 -4.31
C PRO A 725 -8.59 6.66 -4.76
N THR A 726 -9.47 7.62 -4.51
CA THR A 726 -9.35 9.02 -4.92
C THR A 726 -8.62 9.86 -3.88
N GLN A 727 -8.81 9.57 -2.58
CA GLN A 727 -8.12 10.21 -1.46
C GLN A 727 -7.01 9.30 -0.92
N ARG A 728 -5.85 9.32 -1.59
CA ARG A 728 -4.65 8.53 -1.24
C ARG A 728 -4.04 8.77 0.16
N GLY A 729 -4.68 9.58 1.01
CA GLY A 729 -4.15 10.05 2.29
C GLY A 729 -4.85 9.52 3.54
N LYS A 730 -6.02 8.87 3.45
CA LYS A 730 -6.78 8.41 4.63
C LYS A 730 -7.56 7.13 4.33
N SER A 731 -7.63 6.25 5.33
CA SER A 731 -8.56 5.12 5.35
C SER A 731 -9.73 5.46 6.27
N VAL A 732 -10.91 4.91 5.99
CA VAL A 732 -12.13 5.15 6.77
C VAL A 732 -12.53 3.84 7.43
N VAL A 733 -12.67 3.85 8.75
CA VAL A 733 -13.15 2.69 9.52
C VAL A 733 -14.60 2.89 9.86
N GLY A 734 -15.45 1.95 9.47
CA GLY A 734 -16.84 1.86 9.89
C GLY A 734 -17.00 0.80 10.98
N MET A 735 -17.53 1.19 12.14
CA MET A 735 -17.93 0.28 13.21
C MET A 735 -19.45 0.30 13.34
N VAL A 736 -20.05 -0.87 13.47
CA VAL A 736 -21.46 -1.05 13.82
C VAL A 736 -21.60 -1.98 15.03
N ALA A 737 -22.53 -1.69 15.92
CA ALA A 737 -22.80 -2.53 17.11
C ALA A 737 -24.30 -2.68 17.34
N SER A 738 -24.77 -3.90 17.61
CA SER A 738 -26.17 -4.15 17.95
C SER A 738 -26.49 -3.57 19.33
N VAL A 739 -27.63 -2.87 19.47
CA VAL A 739 -28.00 -2.20 20.74
C VAL A 739 -29.18 -2.83 21.47
N ASN A 740 -29.80 -3.87 20.90
CA ASN A 740 -30.96 -4.53 21.47
C ASN A 740 -30.88 -6.06 21.34
N GLN A 741 -31.61 -6.77 22.21
CA GLN A 741 -31.64 -8.24 22.27
C GLN A 741 -32.09 -8.91 20.96
N ALA A 742 -32.97 -8.25 20.20
CA ALA A 742 -33.44 -8.75 18.91
C ALA A 742 -32.44 -8.54 17.75
N VAL A 743 -31.30 -7.88 18.01
CA VAL A 743 -30.24 -7.57 17.03
C VAL A 743 -30.81 -6.90 15.78
N SER A 744 -31.73 -5.96 15.99
CA SER A 744 -32.47 -5.25 14.95
C SER A 744 -32.19 -3.74 14.93
N GLN A 745 -31.54 -3.22 15.97
CA GLN A 745 -31.07 -1.83 16.06
C GLN A 745 -29.55 -1.80 16.13
N TRP A 746 -28.97 -0.79 15.47
CA TRP A 746 -27.54 -0.69 15.28
C TRP A 746 -27.05 0.71 15.60
N TYR A 747 -26.06 0.80 16.49
CA TYR A 747 -25.20 1.96 16.64
C TYR A 747 -24.15 1.92 15.53
N SER A 748 -23.79 3.07 14.96
CA SER A 748 -22.68 3.16 14.02
C SER A 748 -21.75 4.33 14.34
N ARG A 749 -20.46 4.13 14.12
CA ARG A 749 -19.43 5.16 14.29
C ARG A 749 -18.37 5.02 13.21
N VAL A 750 -17.83 6.16 12.79
CA VAL A 750 -16.82 6.24 11.73
C VAL A 750 -15.56 6.90 12.27
N TYR A 751 -14.41 6.31 11.97
CA TYR A 751 -13.09 6.82 12.33
C TYR A 751 -12.25 7.04 11.06
N PHE A 752 -11.29 7.96 11.14
CA PHE A 752 -10.32 8.20 10.06
C PHE A 752 -8.94 7.76 10.54
N GLN A 753 -8.25 6.95 9.74
CA GLN A 753 -6.89 6.47 10.04
C GLN A 753 -5.95 6.65 8.85
N ASN A 754 -4.67 6.31 9.03
CA ASN A 754 -3.67 6.53 7.99
C ASN A 754 -3.90 5.59 6.79
N THR A 755 -3.31 5.94 5.65
CA THR A 755 -3.53 5.19 4.41
C THR A 755 -3.00 3.75 4.50
N HIS A 756 -3.81 2.76 4.06
CA HIS A 756 -3.49 1.32 4.04
C HIS A 756 -3.21 0.70 5.42
N GLU A 757 -3.66 1.38 6.47
CA GLU A 757 -3.70 0.80 7.81
C GLU A 757 -4.95 -0.09 7.87
N GLU A 758 -4.76 -1.38 8.11
CA GLU A 758 -5.85 -2.37 8.30
C GLU A 758 -6.21 -2.52 9.79
N ILE A 759 -5.22 -2.27 10.67
CA ILE A 759 -5.39 -2.35 12.13
C ILE A 759 -6.00 -1.04 12.63
N VAL A 760 -7.12 -1.13 13.35
CA VAL A 760 -7.83 0.05 13.85
C VAL A 760 -7.20 0.55 15.15
N ASN A 761 -6.08 1.27 15.04
CA ASN A 761 -5.36 1.84 16.17
C ASN A 761 -6.16 2.91 16.94
N THR A 762 -7.27 3.41 16.38
CA THR A 762 -8.11 4.45 17.00
C THR A 762 -9.13 3.91 18.02
N LEU A 763 -9.32 2.59 18.11
CA LEU A 763 -10.27 1.98 19.07
C LEU A 763 -9.76 1.95 20.52
N GLU A 764 -8.43 1.98 20.76
CA GLU A 764 -7.85 1.98 22.12
C GLU A 764 -8.07 3.30 22.88
N SER A 765 -8.38 4.38 22.17
CA SER A 765 -8.44 5.75 22.71
C SER A 765 -9.86 6.35 22.78
N GLY A 766 -10.89 5.54 22.51
CA GLY A 766 -12.26 6.00 22.21
C GLY A 766 -13.26 5.95 23.34
#